data_AF-A0A087D1D3-F1
#
_entry.id   AF-A0A087D1D3-F1
#
_cell.length_a   1.000
_cell.length_b   1.000
_cell.length_c   1.000
_cell.angle_alpha   90.00
_cell.angle_beta   90.00
_cell.angle_gamma   90.00
#
_symmetry.space_group_name_H-M   'P 1'
#
loop_
_entity.id
_entity.type
_entity.pdbx_description
1 polymer ?
#
loop_
_entity_poly.entity_id
_entity_poly.type
_entity_poly.pdbx_seq_one_letter_code
_entity_poly.pdbx_strand_id
1 'polypeptide(L)'
;MRKLRPAIAALVAAVCLYAPSAAAEPASQTDSVPPAAATPTQTEESGAPTGKVEESADAVTLDETLTYGNDEYTVDVTVRGTAAMTDAEAPAADVVVDSASSDLAMSVDVLDESQPEWQAVEDYAESKEESGDVLDVTALDFGFTYQGRTLDMSDCELTAAVAPSDALVAAGAAPKAAAEAETGVEVTALNGATEELGTVMVPQNEDETKTLDVTLDSTAPMLGLTAKSALNPHFTVQYYANLEVTDRDDDGYLKIIDTDNGGANNGGIMPKNGQEDPSTTGLYLVDAGNGKREIRTHMQLTELYSANQYDYFEAPSLPYVNVFRNNGNYTANEVWVLKDGKNASSTNEKDWTVYKNIVVATELHFTNNPDKANDPNTIYIEDGTVIRLVANQTANNYSNEAIFYDFDITDDGKTTWDGTNGSHGINSASNYSGSGAKLAFGNVNTGTGLGNETWNGNTLNKFNEPNRNNKLQGTTFGLVTGLDENGHIQYADGVDAPKMFDGGTATGKTTYSGWSLGFNRQGDTYTLSSVADDKSAPVLDGLEQFNNPVTGTTVYDHIWTNNFWPLDLHPSTDGLTGDYMDRGKYVGSDGNQLYPPSDDGLDHNNLFGMQYEIQFTLTEDYVGPLEYYFFGDDDMWVFLDGRLVCDIGGVHSSVGEYVNLWDYIAKGSEGTHTLKFYYTERGLSGSTCYMQFTLPSVSSVPPEYQNGQLKVQKQVVGTADPDTEFSFNISIWSDDHSAEGSDYSIVRYGPKGDRIESSLLTDGKGTFKLKANEYVIIDYLQHGTHYTIAETNVPYGVTVSNTIDNGNPNQAAEVTGTTPVGKNSTVLFTNTFRPMMPATGGTGVWALTVGGLALMTFAVVYGVRRRNQATNPLRS
;
A
#
# COMPACT_ATOMS: atom_id res chain seq x y z
N MET A 1 -14.91 -39.22 -35.69
CA MET A 1 -15.60 -40.43 -36.23
C MET A 1 -16.97 -40.62 -35.57
N ARG A 2 -18.08 -40.79 -36.32
CA ARG A 2 -19.44 -41.04 -35.76
C ARG A 2 -19.58 -42.36 -34.98
N LYS A 3 -20.29 -42.37 -33.83
CA LYS A 3 -21.29 -43.43 -33.46
C LYS A 3 -22.15 -43.19 -32.18
N LEU A 4 -23.45 -42.93 -32.41
CA LEU A 4 -24.65 -43.41 -31.68
C LEU A 4 -24.89 -43.20 -30.15
N ARG A 5 -25.89 -42.34 -29.83
CA ARG A 5 -27.19 -42.61 -29.13
C ARG A 5 -27.24 -43.08 -27.64
N PRO A 6 -28.39 -42.93 -26.91
CA PRO A 6 -29.53 -41.99 -27.05
C PRO A 6 -30.08 -41.38 -25.71
N ALA A 7 -31.12 -40.54 -25.82
CA ALA A 7 -31.84 -39.84 -24.75
C ALA A 7 -32.65 -40.70 -23.74
N ILE A 8 -32.95 -40.10 -22.58
CA ILE A 8 -34.11 -40.40 -21.70
C ILE A 8 -34.74 -39.07 -21.26
N ALA A 9 -36.08 -39.02 -21.15
CA ALA A 9 -36.84 -37.84 -20.76
C ALA A 9 -37.75 -38.08 -19.54
N ALA A 10 -38.06 -36.98 -18.84
CA ALA A 10 -39.20 -36.73 -17.95
C ALA A 10 -39.36 -37.49 -16.61
N LEU A 11 -39.51 -36.70 -15.52
CA LEU A 11 -40.78 -36.70 -14.75
C LEU A 11 -41.01 -35.36 -14.02
N VAL A 12 -42.24 -35.16 -13.52
CA VAL A 12 -42.86 -33.87 -13.15
C VAL A 12 -43.32 -33.84 -11.68
N ALA A 13 -43.08 -32.69 -11.02
CA ALA A 13 -43.77 -32.02 -9.90
C ALA A 13 -44.37 -32.78 -8.68
N ALA A 14 -44.10 -32.24 -7.48
CA ALA A 14 -45.08 -31.84 -6.43
C ALA A 14 -44.30 -31.25 -5.22
N VAL A 15 -44.32 -29.93 -4.93
CA VAL A 15 -45.35 -29.16 -4.19
C VAL A 15 -45.61 -29.63 -2.74
N CYS A 16 -45.10 -28.85 -1.77
CA CYS A 16 -45.69 -28.55 -0.45
C CYS A 16 -44.97 -27.31 0.14
N LEU A 17 -45.48 -26.09 0.00
CA LEU A 17 -46.40 -25.42 0.94
C LEU A 17 -45.95 -25.42 2.41
N TYR A 18 -45.43 -24.28 2.91
CA TYR A 18 -45.80 -23.73 4.23
C TYR A 18 -45.38 -22.25 4.40
N ALA A 19 -46.38 -21.35 4.40
CA ALA A 19 -46.34 -20.01 5.00
C ALA A 19 -47.80 -19.62 5.31
N PRO A 20 -48.09 -18.97 6.45
CA PRO A 20 -48.81 -17.68 6.34
C PRO A 20 -48.64 -16.67 7.50
N SER A 21 -48.71 -15.37 7.15
CA SER A 21 -49.34 -14.26 7.93
C SER A 21 -48.64 -13.78 9.24
N ALA A 22 -48.68 -12.52 9.67
CA ALA A 22 -49.36 -11.29 9.21
C ALA A 22 -48.49 -10.06 9.61
N ALA A 23 -48.29 -9.03 8.78
CA ALA A 23 -49.18 -7.87 8.54
C ALA A 23 -49.22 -6.77 9.64
N ALA A 24 -48.76 -5.56 9.30
CA ALA A 24 -49.24 -4.29 9.86
C ALA A 24 -48.91 -3.10 8.93
N GLU A 25 -49.94 -2.47 8.38
CA GLU A 25 -49.95 -1.11 7.82
C GLU A 25 -51.01 -0.33 8.64
N PRO A 26 -50.99 1.03 8.72
CA PRO A 26 -51.89 1.77 7.82
C PRO A 26 -51.57 3.27 7.53
N ALA A 27 -52.19 3.76 6.44
CA ALA A 27 -52.69 5.13 6.18
C ALA A 27 -51.67 6.31 6.10
N SER A 28 -51.53 7.11 5.03
CA SER A 28 -52.44 7.72 4.02
C SER A 28 -53.05 9.10 4.36
N GLN A 29 -52.73 10.10 3.52
CA GLN A 29 -53.60 11.13 2.90
C GLN A 29 -52.69 12.20 2.22
N THR A 30 -52.57 12.23 0.90
CA THR A 30 -53.40 12.95 -0.10
C THR A 30 -53.43 14.47 0.05
N ASP A 31 -53.00 15.18 -1.01
CA ASP A 31 -53.76 16.32 -1.52
C ASP A 31 -53.58 16.48 -3.05
N SER A 32 -54.49 17.19 -3.72
CA SER A 32 -54.88 16.85 -5.10
C SER A 32 -55.21 18.04 -6.04
N VAL A 33 -54.59 18.07 -7.25
CA VAL A 33 -55.06 18.50 -8.63
C VAL A 33 -56.04 19.73 -8.81
N PRO A 34 -56.49 20.17 -10.03
CA PRO A 34 -55.91 20.24 -11.39
C PRO A 34 -55.87 21.72 -11.96
N PRO A 35 -56.51 22.15 -13.09
CA PRO A 35 -55.81 22.62 -14.31
C PRO A 35 -56.26 24.00 -14.86
N ALA A 36 -55.69 24.46 -16.00
CA ALA A 36 -56.42 25.03 -17.17
C ALA A 36 -55.49 25.65 -18.23
N ALA A 37 -55.97 25.70 -19.49
CA ALA A 37 -55.25 26.25 -20.66
C ALA A 37 -55.67 27.68 -21.03
N ALA A 38 -54.87 28.36 -21.86
CA ALA A 38 -55.30 29.50 -22.66
C ALA A 38 -54.50 29.61 -23.98
N THR A 39 -55.20 29.76 -25.11
CA THR A 39 -54.66 30.14 -26.43
C THR A 39 -55.21 31.52 -26.82
N PRO A 40 -54.43 32.37 -27.53
CA PRO A 40 -54.84 32.77 -28.89
C PRO A 40 -53.66 33.06 -29.87
N THR A 41 -53.81 33.39 -31.17
CA THR A 41 -54.69 32.92 -32.27
C THR A 41 -54.39 33.77 -33.53
N GLN A 42 -54.11 33.14 -34.70
CA GLN A 42 -53.96 33.74 -36.05
C GLN A 42 -52.74 34.69 -36.27
N THR A 43 -52.09 34.82 -37.44
CA THR A 43 -52.07 34.12 -38.77
C THR A 43 -50.66 34.33 -39.41
N GLU A 44 -50.26 34.05 -40.66
CA GLU A 44 -50.93 33.77 -41.96
C GLU A 44 -50.05 32.89 -42.92
N GLU A 45 -50.28 32.96 -44.24
CA GLU A 45 -49.64 32.17 -45.32
C GLU A 45 -48.20 32.63 -45.69
N SER A 46 -47.28 31.81 -46.24
CA SER A 46 -47.36 31.24 -47.59
C SER A 46 -46.05 30.52 -48.01
N GLY A 47 -46.11 29.65 -49.05
CA GLY A 47 -44.96 29.39 -49.94
C GLY A 47 -44.15 28.10 -49.76
N ALA A 48 -44.51 27.06 -50.52
CA ALA A 48 -43.67 25.88 -50.83
C ALA A 48 -42.54 26.23 -51.86
N PRO A 49 -41.53 25.36 -52.16
CA PRO A 49 -41.42 23.95 -51.77
C PRO A 49 -40.08 23.50 -51.16
N THR A 50 -40.12 22.28 -50.63
CA THR A 50 -38.98 21.43 -50.24
C THR A 50 -38.01 21.20 -51.40
N GLY A 51 -36.72 21.47 -51.19
CA GLY A 51 -35.67 20.81 -51.97
C GLY A 51 -35.56 19.36 -51.49
N LYS A 52 -35.80 18.40 -52.38
CA LYS A 52 -35.38 17.02 -52.13
C LYS A 52 -33.86 17.00 -52.09
N VAL A 53 -33.30 16.40 -51.04
CA VAL A 53 -32.00 15.74 -51.17
C VAL A 53 -32.27 14.46 -51.95
N GLU A 54 -31.52 14.22 -53.02
CA GLU A 54 -31.52 12.90 -53.67
C GLU A 54 -30.67 11.98 -52.80
N GLU A 55 -31.31 11.03 -52.11
CA GLU A 55 -30.62 9.80 -51.71
C GLU A 55 -30.08 9.13 -52.98
N SER A 56 -28.81 8.77 -52.96
CA SER A 56 -28.28 7.81 -53.94
C SER A 56 -28.96 6.48 -53.72
N ALA A 57 -29.58 5.91 -54.77
CA ALA A 57 -30.40 4.70 -54.69
C ALA A 57 -29.63 3.39 -54.39
N ASP A 58 -28.34 3.49 -54.03
CA ASP A 58 -27.40 2.38 -53.83
C ASP A 58 -26.60 2.54 -52.52
N ALA A 59 -27.13 3.23 -51.50
CA ALA A 59 -26.52 3.30 -50.17
C ALA A 59 -27.58 3.33 -49.06
N VAL A 60 -27.27 2.74 -47.89
CA VAL A 60 -28.16 2.65 -46.73
C VAL A 60 -27.39 2.98 -45.45
N THR A 61 -27.98 3.81 -44.58
CA THR A 61 -27.43 4.10 -43.25
C THR A 61 -27.97 3.10 -42.23
N LEU A 62 -27.07 2.50 -41.46
CA LEU A 62 -27.35 1.42 -40.51
C LEU A 62 -26.88 1.80 -39.10
N ASP A 63 -27.64 1.39 -38.09
CA ASP A 63 -27.34 1.45 -36.65
C ASP A 63 -28.22 0.37 -35.98
N GLU A 64 -27.88 -0.91 -36.26
CA GLU A 64 -28.66 -2.08 -35.82
C GLU A 64 -27.74 -3.18 -35.30
N THR A 65 -28.25 -3.98 -34.36
CA THR A 65 -27.59 -5.15 -33.79
C THR A 65 -28.35 -6.42 -34.19
N LEU A 66 -27.63 -7.44 -34.68
CA LEU A 66 -28.19 -8.74 -35.04
C LEU A 66 -27.50 -9.84 -34.23
N THR A 67 -28.31 -10.64 -33.53
CA THR A 67 -27.86 -11.74 -32.69
C THR A 67 -27.73 -13.03 -33.48
N TYR A 68 -26.51 -13.56 -33.56
CA TYR A 68 -26.25 -14.96 -33.92
C TYR A 68 -26.04 -15.80 -32.64
N GLY A 69 -26.29 -17.11 -32.71
CA GLY A 69 -25.95 -18.01 -31.62
C GLY A 69 -25.90 -19.48 -32.07
N ASN A 70 -24.93 -20.21 -31.54
CA ASN A 70 -24.78 -21.66 -31.66
C ASN A 70 -24.93 -22.33 -30.27
N ASP A 71 -24.45 -23.56 -30.08
CA ASP A 71 -24.54 -24.23 -28.76
C ASP A 71 -23.45 -23.68 -27.79
N GLU A 72 -22.43 -23.02 -28.34
CA GLU A 72 -21.19 -22.58 -27.68
C GLU A 72 -21.17 -21.09 -27.32
N TYR A 73 -21.70 -20.20 -28.17
CA TYR A 73 -21.70 -18.74 -27.99
C TYR A 73 -23.01 -18.07 -28.44
N THR A 74 -23.24 -16.88 -27.90
CA THR A 74 -24.09 -15.84 -28.50
C THR A 74 -23.19 -14.72 -29.01
N VAL A 75 -23.44 -14.21 -30.22
CA VAL A 75 -22.66 -13.15 -30.87
C VAL A 75 -23.60 -12.04 -31.34
N ASP A 76 -23.60 -10.92 -30.63
CA ASP A 76 -24.38 -9.73 -30.98
C ASP A 76 -23.56 -8.82 -31.89
N VAL A 77 -23.79 -8.92 -33.21
CA VAL A 77 -23.07 -8.12 -34.21
C VAL A 77 -23.78 -6.79 -34.44
N THR A 78 -23.14 -5.69 -34.04
CA THR A 78 -23.64 -4.32 -34.23
C THR A 78 -22.99 -3.68 -35.44
N VAL A 79 -23.82 -3.11 -36.31
CA VAL A 79 -23.43 -2.48 -37.57
C VAL A 79 -23.80 -0.99 -37.52
N ARG A 80 -22.80 -0.11 -37.65
CA ARG A 80 -22.97 1.35 -37.61
C ARG A 80 -22.26 2.03 -38.77
N GLY A 81 -22.99 2.76 -39.61
CA GLY A 81 -22.37 3.53 -40.69
C GLY A 81 -23.26 3.68 -41.91
N THR A 82 -22.65 3.84 -43.09
CA THR A 82 -23.38 3.87 -44.36
C THR A 82 -22.79 2.82 -45.30
N ALA A 83 -23.53 1.74 -45.51
CA ALA A 83 -23.15 0.65 -46.39
C ALA A 83 -23.60 0.94 -47.82
N ALA A 84 -22.78 0.57 -48.81
CA ALA A 84 -23.14 0.67 -50.22
C ALA A 84 -23.79 -0.63 -50.70
N MET A 85 -24.90 -0.54 -51.46
CA MET A 85 -25.51 -1.71 -52.08
C MET A 85 -24.71 -2.10 -53.32
N THR A 86 -24.38 -3.38 -53.44
CA THR A 86 -23.64 -3.94 -54.56
C THR A 86 -24.51 -4.88 -55.39
N ASP A 87 -24.07 -5.14 -56.62
CA ASP A 87 -24.62 -6.20 -57.48
C ASP A 87 -23.83 -7.52 -57.32
N ALA A 88 -23.10 -7.67 -56.20
CA ALA A 88 -22.44 -8.94 -55.87
C ALA A 88 -23.49 -10.01 -55.57
N GLU A 89 -23.16 -11.27 -55.86
CA GLU A 89 -23.99 -12.40 -55.44
C GLU A 89 -23.96 -12.47 -53.90
N ALA A 90 -25.08 -12.86 -53.28
CA ALA A 90 -25.10 -13.02 -51.82
C ALA A 90 -24.10 -14.13 -51.42
N PRO A 91 -23.34 -13.96 -50.33
CA PRO A 91 -22.40 -14.98 -49.88
C PRO A 91 -23.12 -16.30 -49.55
N ALA A 92 -22.35 -17.39 -49.51
CA ALA A 92 -22.83 -18.63 -48.93
C ALA A 92 -23.19 -18.38 -47.46
N ALA A 93 -24.22 -19.07 -46.97
CA ALA A 93 -24.76 -18.84 -45.64
C ALA A 93 -25.41 -20.12 -45.12
N ASP A 94 -24.93 -20.62 -44.00
CA ASP A 94 -25.60 -21.68 -43.25
C ASP A 94 -26.79 -21.11 -42.45
N VAL A 95 -26.66 -19.88 -41.95
CA VAL A 95 -27.69 -19.18 -41.17
C VAL A 95 -27.92 -17.78 -41.75
N VAL A 96 -29.18 -17.34 -41.75
CA VAL A 96 -29.56 -15.95 -42.06
C VAL A 96 -30.39 -15.42 -40.89
N VAL A 97 -29.96 -14.29 -40.34
CA VAL A 97 -30.59 -13.57 -39.24
C VAL A 97 -31.22 -12.29 -39.80
N ASP A 98 -32.54 -12.24 -39.85
CA ASP A 98 -33.29 -11.04 -40.28
C ASP A 98 -33.39 -10.02 -39.13
N SER A 99 -33.24 -8.73 -39.44
CA SER A 99 -33.51 -7.64 -38.50
C SER A 99 -34.98 -7.60 -38.10
N ALA A 100 -35.24 -7.29 -36.82
CA ALA A 100 -36.60 -7.07 -36.32
C ALA A 100 -37.15 -5.67 -36.67
N SER A 101 -36.30 -4.74 -37.10
CA SER A 101 -36.61 -3.32 -37.30
C SER A 101 -36.42 -2.80 -38.73
N SER A 102 -35.66 -3.48 -39.58
CA SER A 102 -35.39 -3.06 -40.96
C SER A 102 -35.39 -4.23 -41.96
N ASP A 103 -35.12 -3.92 -43.24
CA ASP A 103 -34.90 -4.93 -44.31
C ASP A 103 -33.44 -5.44 -44.35
N LEU A 104 -32.64 -5.22 -43.29
CA LEU A 104 -31.29 -5.75 -43.12
C LEU A 104 -31.34 -7.22 -42.68
N ALA A 105 -30.47 -8.06 -43.27
CA ALA A 105 -30.24 -9.43 -42.84
C ALA A 105 -28.75 -9.76 -42.84
N MET A 106 -28.30 -10.44 -41.79
CA MET A 106 -26.94 -10.95 -41.63
C MET A 106 -26.90 -12.43 -42.00
N SER A 107 -26.10 -12.78 -43.00
CA SER A 107 -25.71 -14.17 -43.29
C SER A 107 -24.50 -14.54 -42.44
N VAL A 108 -24.48 -15.77 -41.92
CA VAL A 108 -23.35 -16.36 -41.20
C VAL A 108 -22.99 -17.68 -41.87
N ASP A 109 -21.75 -17.80 -42.33
CA ASP A 109 -21.16 -19.05 -42.82
C ASP A 109 -20.26 -19.62 -41.72
N VAL A 110 -20.49 -20.87 -41.31
CA VAL A 110 -19.75 -21.50 -40.21
C VAL A 110 -18.66 -22.38 -40.80
N LEU A 111 -17.42 -21.90 -40.75
CA LEU A 111 -16.30 -22.55 -41.42
C LEU A 111 -15.91 -23.85 -40.68
N ASP A 112 -15.55 -24.89 -41.45
CA ASP A 112 -15.22 -26.22 -40.93
C ASP A 112 -13.73 -26.59 -41.08
N GLU A 113 -13.35 -27.74 -40.53
CA GLU A 113 -11.99 -28.34 -40.57
C GLU A 113 -11.35 -28.47 -41.96
N SER A 114 -12.11 -28.21 -43.05
CA SER A 114 -11.58 -28.23 -44.42
C SER A 114 -11.16 -26.86 -44.97
N GLN A 115 -11.51 -25.77 -44.26
CA GLN A 115 -11.21 -24.39 -44.67
C GLN A 115 -9.90 -23.89 -44.04
N PRO A 116 -9.03 -23.20 -44.81
CA PRO A 116 -7.74 -22.72 -44.30
C PRO A 116 -7.88 -21.63 -43.22
N GLU A 117 -8.99 -20.90 -43.20
CA GLU A 117 -9.30 -19.90 -42.18
C GLU A 117 -9.57 -20.56 -40.82
N TRP A 118 -10.40 -21.61 -40.77
CA TRP A 118 -10.65 -22.37 -39.53
C TRP A 118 -9.38 -23.06 -39.02
N GLN A 119 -8.61 -23.70 -39.92
CA GLN A 119 -7.33 -24.34 -39.57
C GLN A 119 -6.35 -23.35 -38.90
N ALA A 120 -6.36 -22.07 -39.30
CA ALA A 120 -5.48 -21.09 -38.68
C ALA A 120 -5.95 -20.63 -37.29
N VAL A 121 -7.25 -20.65 -37.01
CA VAL A 121 -7.80 -20.45 -35.65
C VAL A 121 -7.45 -21.66 -34.77
N GLU A 122 -7.50 -22.89 -35.30
CA GLU A 122 -7.00 -24.11 -34.62
C GLU A 122 -5.49 -24.01 -34.36
N ASP A 123 -4.68 -23.67 -35.37
CA ASP A 123 -3.23 -23.48 -35.24
C ASP A 123 -2.89 -22.40 -34.17
N TYR A 124 -3.68 -21.32 -34.06
CA TYR A 124 -3.54 -20.33 -32.98
C TYR A 124 -3.85 -20.96 -31.61
N ALA A 125 -4.97 -21.68 -31.48
CA ALA A 125 -5.38 -22.35 -30.25
C ALA A 125 -4.31 -23.35 -29.77
N GLU A 126 -3.81 -24.19 -30.68
CA GLU A 126 -2.74 -25.17 -30.45
C GLU A 126 -1.40 -24.49 -30.11
N SER A 127 -1.04 -23.39 -30.78
CA SER A 127 0.20 -22.63 -30.48
C SER A 127 0.25 -22.05 -29.05
N LYS A 128 -0.88 -22.12 -28.36
CA LYS A 128 -1.13 -21.63 -27.01
C LYS A 128 -1.61 -22.75 -26.07
N GLU A 129 -1.45 -24.04 -26.42
CA GLU A 129 -1.88 -25.18 -25.56
C GLU A 129 -1.33 -25.10 -24.12
N GLU A 130 -0.18 -24.45 -23.93
CA GLU A 130 0.44 -24.20 -22.61
C GLU A 130 -0.34 -23.23 -21.67
N SER A 131 -1.64 -22.98 -21.91
CA SER A 131 -2.50 -22.19 -21.00
C SER A 131 -3.81 -22.88 -20.57
N GLY A 132 -4.14 -24.06 -21.11
CA GLY A 132 -5.34 -24.81 -20.75
C GLY A 132 -5.88 -25.68 -21.89
N ASP A 133 -6.73 -26.65 -21.55
CA ASP A 133 -7.39 -27.52 -22.54
C ASP A 133 -8.23 -26.67 -23.52
N VAL A 134 -8.03 -26.84 -24.83
CA VAL A 134 -8.89 -26.25 -25.86
C VAL A 134 -10.26 -26.92 -25.81
N LEU A 135 -11.29 -26.13 -25.51
CA LEU A 135 -12.68 -26.58 -25.34
C LEU A 135 -13.48 -26.44 -26.63
N ASP A 136 -13.26 -25.33 -27.36
CA ASP A 136 -13.91 -25.04 -28.64
C ASP A 136 -13.03 -24.19 -29.56
N VAL A 137 -13.19 -24.39 -30.86
CA VAL A 137 -12.61 -23.60 -31.96
C VAL A 137 -13.71 -23.33 -32.98
N THR A 138 -14.15 -22.07 -33.06
CA THR A 138 -15.22 -21.60 -33.93
C THR A 138 -14.68 -20.55 -34.91
N ALA A 139 -15.10 -20.60 -36.17
CA ALA A 139 -14.75 -19.60 -37.18
C ALA A 139 -16.01 -19.20 -37.97
N LEU A 140 -16.37 -17.91 -37.92
CA LEU A 140 -17.59 -17.35 -38.51
C LEU A 140 -17.22 -16.32 -39.58
N ASP A 141 -17.71 -16.49 -40.80
CA ASP A 141 -17.67 -15.45 -41.84
C ASP A 141 -19.04 -14.76 -41.93
N PHE A 142 -19.04 -13.43 -41.86
CA PHE A 142 -20.26 -12.63 -41.86
C PHE A 142 -20.52 -11.98 -43.23
N GLY A 143 -21.78 -11.96 -43.64
CA GLY A 143 -22.23 -11.20 -44.80
C GLY A 143 -23.48 -10.41 -44.46
N PHE A 144 -23.70 -9.31 -45.18
CA PHE A 144 -24.84 -8.42 -44.92
C PHE A 144 -25.58 -8.16 -46.21
N THR A 145 -26.91 -8.22 -46.14
CA THR A 145 -27.80 -7.90 -47.25
C THR A 145 -28.89 -6.94 -46.80
N TYR A 146 -29.29 -6.02 -47.69
CA TYR A 146 -30.43 -5.14 -47.46
C TYR A 146 -31.41 -5.26 -48.62
N GLN A 147 -32.67 -5.56 -48.33
CA GLN A 147 -33.70 -5.86 -49.35
C GLN A 147 -33.26 -6.96 -50.35
N GLY A 148 -32.38 -7.87 -49.92
CA GLY A 148 -31.83 -8.96 -50.75
C GLY A 148 -30.71 -8.55 -51.72
N ARG A 149 -30.11 -7.36 -51.58
CA ARG A 149 -28.84 -6.99 -52.24
C ARG A 149 -27.68 -7.02 -51.24
N THR A 150 -26.53 -7.54 -51.66
CA THR A 150 -25.31 -7.59 -50.84
C THR A 150 -24.77 -6.19 -50.53
N LEU A 151 -24.34 -5.97 -49.29
CA LEU A 151 -23.77 -4.72 -48.82
C LEU A 151 -22.23 -4.75 -48.84
N ASP A 152 -21.63 -3.66 -49.28
CA ASP A 152 -20.24 -3.30 -49.00
C ASP A 152 -20.20 -2.57 -47.66
N MET A 153 -19.50 -3.18 -46.71
CA MET A 153 -19.43 -2.75 -45.32
C MET A 153 -18.20 -1.86 -45.02
N SER A 154 -17.35 -1.58 -46.00
CA SER A 154 -16.07 -0.87 -45.82
C SER A 154 -16.17 0.53 -45.18
N ASP A 155 -17.32 1.20 -45.33
CA ASP A 155 -17.64 2.52 -44.72
C ASP A 155 -18.51 2.39 -43.44
N CYS A 156 -18.55 1.20 -42.83
CA CYS A 156 -19.22 0.91 -41.56
C CYS A 156 -18.24 0.42 -40.47
N GLU A 157 -18.57 0.74 -39.23
CA GLU A 157 -18.04 0.11 -38.02
C GLU A 157 -18.85 -1.18 -37.75
N LEU A 158 -18.14 -2.29 -37.54
CA LEU A 158 -18.71 -3.56 -37.12
C LEU A 158 -18.09 -3.95 -35.78
N THR A 159 -18.94 -4.17 -34.78
CA THR A 159 -18.54 -4.76 -33.51
C THR A 159 -19.33 -6.03 -33.24
N ALA A 160 -18.77 -6.94 -32.45
CA ALA A 160 -19.41 -8.18 -32.02
C ALA A 160 -19.23 -8.33 -30.51
N ALA A 161 -20.33 -8.45 -29.76
CA ALA A 161 -20.29 -8.82 -28.35
C ALA A 161 -20.47 -10.34 -28.23
N VAL A 162 -19.44 -11.04 -27.76
CA VAL A 162 -19.39 -12.51 -27.70
C VAL A 162 -19.61 -12.97 -26.26
N ALA A 163 -20.70 -13.68 -26.01
CA ALA A 163 -20.99 -14.32 -24.73
C ALA A 163 -20.85 -15.84 -24.87
N PRO A 164 -19.94 -16.53 -24.15
CA PRO A 164 -19.93 -17.98 -24.11
C PRO A 164 -21.19 -18.51 -23.41
N SER A 165 -21.71 -19.64 -23.86
CA SER A 165 -22.90 -20.25 -23.28
C SER A 165 -22.61 -20.87 -21.90
N ASP A 166 -23.61 -20.95 -21.03
CA ASP A 166 -23.52 -21.67 -19.73
C ASP A 166 -22.94 -23.09 -19.89
N ALA A 167 -23.18 -23.73 -21.04
CA ALA A 167 -22.70 -25.07 -21.34
C ALA A 167 -21.19 -25.09 -21.68
N LEU A 168 -20.70 -24.10 -22.44
CA LEU A 168 -19.28 -23.93 -22.72
C LEU A 168 -18.53 -23.50 -21.44
N VAL A 169 -19.06 -22.53 -20.71
CA VAL A 169 -18.53 -22.09 -19.41
C VAL A 169 -18.45 -23.26 -18.43
N ALA A 170 -19.49 -24.11 -18.35
CA ALA A 170 -19.45 -25.32 -17.53
C ALA A 170 -18.54 -26.44 -18.07
N ALA A 171 -18.14 -26.41 -19.34
CA ALA A 171 -17.16 -27.33 -19.90
C ALA A 171 -15.72 -26.97 -19.52
N GLY A 172 -15.44 -25.69 -19.22
CA GLY A 172 -14.17 -25.21 -18.65
C GLY A 172 -13.92 -25.63 -17.20
N ALA A 173 -14.92 -26.21 -16.54
CA ALA A 173 -14.78 -26.79 -15.21
C ALA A 173 -13.85 -28.01 -15.24
N ALA A 174 -12.61 -27.82 -14.80
CA ALA A 174 -11.55 -28.82 -14.86
C ALA A 174 -11.95 -30.18 -14.23
N PRO A 175 -11.43 -31.32 -14.72
CA PRO A 175 -11.85 -32.65 -14.31
C PRO A 175 -11.42 -33.01 -12.87
N LYS A 176 -12.23 -32.55 -11.90
CA LYS A 176 -12.35 -33.08 -10.54
C LYS A 176 -11.15 -32.93 -9.59
N ALA A 177 -10.08 -32.25 -10.01
CA ALA A 177 -8.99 -31.81 -9.14
C ALA A 177 -9.25 -30.42 -8.52
N ALA A 178 -9.83 -29.50 -9.29
CA ALA A 178 -10.13 -28.12 -8.89
C ALA A 178 -11.55 -27.98 -8.29
N ALA A 179 -11.83 -28.66 -7.17
CA ALA A 179 -13.17 -28.69 -6.60
C ALA A 179 -13.58 -27.42 -5.83
N GLU A 180 -12.64 -26.51 -5.52
CA GLU A 180 -12.88 -25.25 -4.80
C GLU A 180 -12.29 -24.01 -5.50
N ALA A 181 -11.47 -24.17 -6.54
CA ALA A 181 -10.95 -23.07 -7.38
C ALA A 181 -12.07 -22.36 -8.15
N GLU A 182 -11.93 -21.05 -8.36
CA GLU A 182 -12.66 -20.39 -9.43
C GLU A 182 -12.17 -20.93 -10.78
N THR A 183 -13.03 -21.70 -11.44
CA THR A 183 -12.81 -22.24 -12.79
C THR A 183 -13.71 -21.53 -13.76
N GLY A 184 -13.34 -21.50 -15.03
CA GLY A 184 -14.10 -20.82 -16.06
C GLY A 184 -13.55 -21.09 -17.45
N VAL A 185 -13.91 -20.21 -18.38
CA VAL A 185 -13.43 -20.25 -19.76
C VAL A 185 -12.73 -18.95 -20.10
N GLU A 186 -11.48 -19.07 -20.54
CA GLU A 186 -10.80 -18.00 -21.26
C GLU A 186 -11.27 -18.04 -22.71
N VAL A 187 -11.99 -16.99 -23.14
CA VAL A 187 -12.42 -16.80 -24.52
C VAL A 187 -11.50 -15.78 -25.17
N THR A 188 -10.89 -16.16 -26.29
CA THR A 188 -10.10 -15.28 -27.14
C THR A 188 -10.77 -15.14 -28.49
N ALA A 189 -10.84 -13.90 -28.99
CA ALA A 189 -11.36 -13.58 -30.31
C ALA A 189 -10.23 -13.17 -31.26
N LEU A 190 -10.32 -13.61 -32.51
CA LEU A 190 -9.35 -13.35 -33.58
C LEU A 190 -10.03 -12.68 -34.77
N ASN A 191 -9.34 -11.72 -35.38
CA ASN A 191 -9.66 -11.19 -36.70
C ASN A 191 -8.95 -12.04 -37.75
N GLY A 192 -9.71 -12.71 -38.61
CA GLY A 192 -9.14 -13.69 -39.52
C GLY A 192 -8.42 -14.82 -38.77
N ALA A 193 -7.16 -15.01 -39.14
CA ALA A 193 -6.34 -16.17 -38.81
C ALA A 193 -5.24 -15.94 -37.75
N THR A 194 -4.91 -14.68 -37.43
CA THR A 194 -3.64 -14.37 -36.75
C THR A 194 -3.63 -13.13 -35.83
N GLU A 195 -4.65 -12.28 -35.87
CA GLU A 195 -4.68 -11.04 -35.09
C GLU A 195 -5.65 -11.17 -33.92
N GLU A 196 -5.12 -11.23 -32.69
CA GLU A 196 -5.93 -11.24 -31.47
C GLU A 196 -6.67 -9.89 -31.30
N LEU A 197 -7.99 -9.96 -31.14
CA LEU A 197 -8.89 -8.82 -30.93
C LEU A 197 -9.08 -8.49 -29.45
N GLY A 198 -8.96 -9.51 -28.59
CA GLY A 198 -9.08 -9.44 -27.14
C GLY A 198 -9.31 -10.84 -26.53
N THR A 199 -9.08 -10.92 -25.23
CA THR A 199 -9.28 -12.13 -24.42
C THR A 199 -10.01 -11.77 -23.12
N VAL A 200 -10.95 -12.61 -22.66
CA VAL A 200 -11.68 -12.45 -21.39
C VAL A 200 -11.77 -13.77 -20.64
N MET A 201 -11.71 -13.74 -19.31
CA MET A 201 -12.02 -14.90 -18.46
C MET A 201 -13.47 -14.82 -17.96
N VAL A 202 -14.28 -15.83 -18.27
CA VAL A 202 -15.67 -15.96 -17.82
C VAL A 202 -15.76 -17.07 -16.74
N PRO A 203 -15.94 -16.72 -15.45
CA PRO A 203 -16.05 -17.67 -14.35
C PRO A 203 -17.32 -18.53 -14.42
N GLN A 204 -17.25 -19.73 -13.86
CA GLN A 204 -18.38 -20.68 -13.84
C GLN A 204 -19.57 -20.25 -12.98
N ASN A 205 -19.33 -19.43 -11.95
CA ASN A 205 -20.33 -19.11 -10.91
C ASN A 205 -20.69 -17.60 -10.86
N GLU A 206 -20.45 -16.86 -11.94
CA GLU A 206 -20.78 -15.43 -12.00
C GLU A 206 -22.28 -15.20 -12.27
N ASP A 207 -22.90 -14.25 -11.55
CA ASP A 207 -24.34 -13.94 -11.66
C ASP A 207 -24.71 -13.23 -13.00
N GLU A 208 -23.73 -12.69 -13.73
CA GLU A 208 -23.89 -11.97 -14.99
C GLU A 208 -22.76 -12.39 -15.95
N THR A 209 -23.12 -12.93 -17.12
CA THR A 209 -22.15 -13.47 -18.09
C THR A 209 -21.33 -12.33 -18.70
N LYS A 210 -20.02 -12.28 -18.42
CA LYS A 210 -19.10 -11.35 -19.11
C LYS A 210 -19.12 -11.57 -20.62
N THR A 211 -19.16 -10.48 -21.38
CA THR A 211 -19.03 -10.49 -22.85
C THR A 211 -17.62 -10.09 -23.27
N LEU A 212 -17.11 -10.74 -24.32
CA LEU A 212 -15.96 -10.29 -25.08
C LEU A 212 -16.45 -9.42 -26.25
N ASP A 213 -16.51 -8.12 -26.03
CA ASP A 213 -16.80 -7.15 -27.08
C ASP A 213 -15.58 -7.05 -28.01
N VAL A 214 -15.73 -7.02 -29.33
CA VAL A 214 -14.63 -6.85 -30.30
C VAL A 214 -15.05 -6.03 -31.52
N THR A 215 -14.08 -5.52 -32.28
CA THR A 215 -14.30 -4.84 -33.58
C THR A 215 -13.84 -5.78 -34.70
N LEU A 216 -14.67 -5.98 -35.72
CA LEU A 216 -14.38 -6.84 -36.87
C LEU A 216 -13.81 -6.02 -38.05
N ASP A 217 -13.01 -6.64 -38.92
CA ASP A 217 -12.61 -6.01 -40.18
C ASP A 217 -13.83 -5.86 -41.10
N SER A 218 -14.31 -4.63 -41.29
CA SER A 218 -15.47 -4.35 -42.12
C SER A 218 -15.28 -4.65 -43.62
N THR A 219 -14.06 -4.91 -44.08
CA THR A 219 -13.75 -5.31 -45.46
C THR A 219 -13.71 -6.82 -45.66
N ALA A 220 -13.55 -7.59 -44.57
CA ALA A 220 -13.55 -9.05 -44.54
C ALA A 220 -14.01 -9.51 -43.13
N PRO A 221 -15.30 -9.39 -42.79
CA PRO A 221 -15.78 -9.52 -41.41
C PRO A 221 -15.85 -11.00 -41.00
N MET A 222 -14.69 -11.52 -40.62
CA MET A 222 -14.50 -12.88 -40.12
C MET A 222 -14.10 -12.82 -38.64
N LEU A 223 -14.70 -13.69 -37.84
CA LEU A 223 -14.44 -13.84 -36.41
C LEU A 223 -14.00 -15.27 -36.10
N GLY A 224 -12.74 -15.43 -35.71
CA GLY A 224 -12.26 -16.64 -35.04
C GLY A 224 -12.53 -16.54 -33.54
N LEU A 225 -12.95 -17.64 -32.91
CA LEU A 225 -13.13 -17.76 -31.47
C LEU A 225 -12.43 -19.03 -30.98
N THR A 226 -11.68 -18.91 -29.90
CA THR A 226 -11.09 -20.04 -29.19
C THR A 226 -11.49 -19.97 -27.72
N ALA A 227 -11.98 -21.07 -27.17
CA ALA A 227 -12.30 -21.20 -25.75
C ALA A 227 -11.38 -22.21 -25.07
N LYS A 228 -10.85 -21.85 -23.90
CA LYS A 228 -9.96 -22.71 -23.09
C LYS A 228 -10.39 -22.80 -21.65
N SER A 229 -10.10 -23.92 -21.00
CA SER A 229 -10.28 -24.04 -19.55
C SER A 229 -9.34 -23.07 -18.81
N ALA A 230 -9.88 -22.22 -17.95
CA ALA A 230 -9.11 -21.28 -17.13
C ALA A 230 -9.20 -21.62 -15.63
N LEU A 231 -8.10 -21.37 -14.91
CA LEU A 231 -7.97 -21.58 -13.46
C LEU A 231 -7.57 -20.26 -12.79
N ASN A 232 -8.44 -19.70 -11.95
CA ASN A 232 -8.12 -18.57 -11.07
C ASN A 232 -8.13 -19.04 -9.61
N PRO A 233 -7.10 -19.78 -9.15
CA PRO A 233 -7.06 -20.33 -7.80
C PRO A 233 -6.95 -19.24 -6.73
N HIS A 234 -7.68 -19.42 -5.63
CA HIS A 234 -7.53 -18.59 -4.44
C HIS A 234 -6.38 -19.11 -3.58
N PHE A 235 -5.48 -18.24 -3.14
CA PHE A 235 -4.34 -18.61 -2.30
C PHE A 235 -4.14 -17.65 -1.14
N THR A 236 -3.50 -18.15 -0.08
CA THR A 236 -3.23 -17.40 1.16
C THR A 236 -1.74 -17.12 1.29
N VAL A 237 -1.38 -15.88 1.64
CA VAL A 237 0.01 -15.49 1.89
C VAL A 237 0.17 -15.01 3.34
N GLN A 238 1.09 -15.66 4.06
CA GLN A 238 1.47 -15.35 5.43
C GLN A 238 2.75 -14.52 5.48
N TYR A 239 2.88 -13.62 6.47
CA TYR A 239 4.01 -12.69 6.58
C TYR A 239 4.79 -12.85 7.86
N TYR A 240 5.97 -13.46 7.75
CA TYR A 240 6.82 -13.79 8.88
C TYR A 240 8.21 -13.15 8.71
N ALA A 241 8.86 -12.88 9.83
CA ALA A 241 10.25 -12.45 9.85
C ALA A 241 11.06 -13.29 10.84
N ASN A 242 12.33 -13.55 10.51
CA ASN A 242 13.30 -13.99 11.50
C ASN A 242 13.68 -12.78 12.34
N LEU A 243 13.16 -12.72 13.57
CA LEU A 243 13.41 -11.64 14.53
C LEU A 243 14.47 -12.08 15.54
N GLU A 244 15.41 -11.20 15.83
CA GLU A 244 16.27 -11.26 17.00
C GLU A 244 15.43 -10.87 18.24
N VAL A 245 15.10 -11.86 19.08
CA VAL A 245 14.23 -11.72 20.26
C VAL A 245 15.05 -11.79 21.53
N THR A 246 14.77 -10.90 22.49
CA THR A 246 15.42 -10.85 23.80
C THR A 246 15.08 -12.07 24.65
N ASP A 247 16.11 -12.77 25.14
CA ASP A 247 15.95 -13.92 26.03
C ASP A 247 15.55 -13.48 27.44
N ARG A 248 14.35 -13.90 27.87
CA ARG A 248 13.80 -13.57 29.19
C ARG A 248 13.05 -14.73 29.84
N ASP A 249 13.36 -15.01 31.11
CA ASP A 249 12.64 -15.96 31.97
C ASP A 249 12.97 -15.76 33.47
N ASP A 250 12.36 -16.58 34.33
CA ASP A 250 12.57 -16.59 35.78
C ASP A 250 14.02 -16.89 36.23
N ASP A 251 14.91 -17.34 35.36
CA ASP A 251 16.32 -17.69 35.65
C ASP A 251 17.34 -16.64 35.12
N GLY A 252 16.91 -15.65 34.32
CA GLY A 252 17.79 -14.57 33.82
C GLY A 252 18.42 -13.66 34.89
N TYR A 253 19.46 -12.90 34.53
CA TYR A 253 20.29 -12.13 35.47
C TYR A 253 19.67 -10.81 35.92
N LEU A 254 19.24 -9.96 34.98
CA LEU A 254 18.64 -8.66 35.31
C LEU A 254 17.16 -8.87 35.62
N LYS A 255 16.78 -8.86 36.90
CA LYS A 255 15.39 -9.02 37.31
C LYS A 255 14.62 -7.72 37.09
N ILE A 256 13.56 -7.81 36.30
CA ILE A 256 12.68 -6.71 35.92
C ILE A 256 11.24 -7.04 36.32
N ILE A 257 10.44 -6.01 36.60
CA ILE A 257 9.00 -6.11 36.78
C ILE A 257 8.38 -6.48 35.43
N ASP A 258 7.42 -7.39 35.44
CA ASP A 258 6.69 -7.82 34.25
C ASP A 258 5.25 -7.31 34.35
N THR A 259 4.85 -6.38 33.48
CA THR A 259 3.49 -5.81 33.48
C THR A 259 2.58 -6.42 32.42
N ASP A 260 2.99 -7.49 31.72
CA ASP A 260 2.16 -8.15 30.71
C ASP A 260 0.80 -8.61 31.27
N ASN A 261 -0.28 -8.26 30.58
CA ASN A 261 -1.64 -8.69 30.83
C ASN A 261 -2.24 -9.47 29.63
N GLY A 262 -1.37 -9.98 28.75
CA GLY A 262 -1.71 -10.91 27.67
C GLY A 262 -1.98 -10.25 26.31
N GLY A 263 -1.68 -8.96 26.15
CA GLY A 263 -1.79 -8.25 24.86
C GLY A 263 -3.23 -8.09 24.37
N ALA A 264 -4.18 -7.91 25.31
CA ALA A 264 -5.62 -7.94 25.05
C ALA A 264 -6.33 -6.59 25.29
N ASN A 265 -5.58 -5.47 25.21
CA ASN A 265 -6.06 -4.10 25.45
C ASN A 265 -6.85 -3.89 26.77
N ASN A 266 -6.39 -4.50 27.87
CA ASN A 266 -7.01 -4.39 29.20
C ASN A 266 -6.26 -3.42 30.15
N GLY A 267 -5.15 -2.82 29.69
CA GLY A 267 -4.11 -2.20 30.50
C GLY A 267 -3.17 -3.23 31.12
N GLY A 268 -1.89 -2.89 31.26
CA GLY A 268 -0.88 -3.71 31.92
C GLY A 268 -1.07 -3.82 33.44
N ILE A 269 -0.38 -4.79 34.04
CA ILE A 269 -0.41 -5.08 35.48
C ILE A 269 0.57 -4.15 36.22
N MET A 270 0.25 -2.85 36.26
CA MET A 270 1.11 -1.83 36.88
C MET A 270 1.47 -2.16 38.35
N PRO A 271 2.76 -2.04 38.74
CA PRO A 271 3.23 -2.33 40.10
C PRO A 271 2.68 -1.33 41.13
N LYS A 272 2.66 -1.73 42.41
CA LYS A 272 2.07 -0.95 43.51
C LYS A 272 2.93 -0.98 44.76
N ASN A 273 3.02 0.16 45.45
CA ASN A 273 3.73 0.27 46.71
C ASN A 273 3.22 -0.72 47.76
N GLY A 274 4.14 -1.43 48.41
CA GLY A 274 3.84 -2.46 49.42
C GLY A 274 3.34 -3.79 48.85
N GLN A 275 3.37 -4.02 47.54
CA GLN A 275 3.04 -5.32 46.94
C GLN A 275 4.09 -6.37 47.34
N GLU A 276 3.66 -7.49 47.93
CA GLU A 276 4.58 -8.53 48.41
C GLU A 276 5.28 -9.26 47.25
N ASP A 277 4.47 -9.75 46.29
CA ASP A 277 4.93 -10.48 45.10
C ASP A 277 4.43 -9.79 43.81
N PRO A 278 5.23 -8.90 43.19
CA PRO A 278 5.01 -8.51 41.80
C PRO A 278 5.38 -9.64 40.84
N SER A 279 4.76 -9.62 39.65
CA SER A 279 5.24 -10.40 38.52
C SER A 279 6.60 -9.85 38.09
N THR A 280 7.50 -10.75 37.75
CA THR A 280 8.90 -10.42 37.43
C THR A 280 9.43 -11.42 36.43
N THR A 281 10.22 -10.95 35.47
CA THR A 281 11.03 -11.81 34.59
C THR A 281 12.51 -11.42 34.71
N GLY A 282 13.40 -12.13 34.01
CA GLY A 282 14.85 -11.93 34.09
C GLY A 282 15.49 -11.91 32.71
N LEU A 283 16.24 -10.85 32.39
CA LEU A 283 16.97 -10.74 31.12
C LEU A 283 18.33 -11.44 31.24
N TYR A 284 18.72 -12.20 30.21
CA TYR A 284 20.03 -12.85 30.18
C TYR A 284 21.15 -11.92 29.70
N LEU A 285 22.36 -12.15 30.21
CA LEU A 285 23.56 -11.40 29.84
C LEU A 285 24.67 -12.33 29.29
N VAL A 286 25.21 -11.99 28.12
CA VAL A 286 26.35 -12.67 27.48
C VAL A 286 27.60 -11.79 27.45
N ASP A 287 28.78 -12.40 27.28
CA ASP A 287 30.07 -11.70 27.28
C ASP A 287 30.27 -10.93 25.97
N ALA A 288 30.27 -9.59 26.06
CA ALA A 288 30.56 -8.69 24.95
C ALA A 288 32.07 -8.37 24.83
N GLY A 289 32.90 -8.95 25.70
CA GLY A 289 34.33 -8.72 25.78
C GLY A 289 34.70 -7.49 26.61
N ASN A 290 36.00 -7.34 26.89
CA ASN A 290 36.57 -6.24 27.70
C ASN A 290 35.93 -6.04 29.09
N GLY A 291 35.28 -7.06 29.65
CA GLY A 291 34.57 -6.98 30.94
C GLY A 291 33.14 -6.45 30.84
N LYS A 292 32.64 -6.17 29.62
CA LYS A 292 31.26 -5.77 29.35
C LYS A 292 30.37 -6.97 29.05
N ARG A 293 29.06 -6.77 29.21
CA ARG A 293 27.98 -7.70 28.90
C ARG A 293 26.94 -7.05 28.00
N GLU A 294 26.24 -7.84 27.21
CA GLU A 294 25.09 -7.41 26.42
C GLU A 294 23.91 -8.35 26.67
N ILE A 295 22.70 -7.91 26.34
CA ILE A 295 21.49 -8.74 26.49
C ILE A 295 21.57 -9.92 25.50
N ARG A 296 21.31 -11.14 26.00
CA ARG A 296 21.27 -12.33 25.15
C ARG A 296 20.00 -12.33 24.31
N THR A 297 20.15 -12.67 23.05
CA THR A 297 19.08 -12.79 22.06
C THR A 297 19.11 -14.15 21.38
N HIS A 298 18.03 -14.49 20.68
CA HIS A 298 18.00 -15.59 19.72
C HIS A 298 17.14 -15.25 18.50
N MET A 299 17.41 -15.89 17.37
CA MET A 299 16.57 -15.75 16.17
C MET A 299 15.30 -16.60 16.30
N GLN A 300 14.14 -15.97 16.15
CA GLN A 300 12.82 -16.59 16.16
C GLN A 300 12.01 -16.22 14.93
N LEU A 301 11.54 -17.22 14.19
CA LEU A 301 10.58 -17.04 13.09
C LEU A 301 9.21 -16.63 13.67
N THR A 302 8.81 -15.38 13.44
CA THR A 302 7.66 -14.73 14.09
C THR A 302 6.75 -14.10 13.05
N GLU A 303 5.43 -14.19 13.25
CA GLU A 303 4.42 -13.53 12.40
C GLU A 303 4.46 -12.01 12.63
N LEU A 304 4.53 -11.23 11.55
CA LEU A 304 4.62 -9.76 11.62
C LEU A 304 3.35 -9.09 11.12
N TYR A 305 2.76 -9.61 10.03
CA TYR A 305 1.47 -9.17 9.49
C TYR A 305 0.51 -10.35 9.35
N SER A 306 -0.80 -10.09 9.52
CA SER A 306 -1.86 -11.07 9.32
C SER A 306 -1.87 -11.59 7.88
N ALA A 307 -2.26 -12.85 7.70
CA ALA A 307 -2.30 -13.46 6.38
C ALA A 307 -3.36 -12.83 5.48
N ASN A 308 -3.00 -12.56 4.22
CA ASN A 308 -3.89 -12.04 3.19
C ASN A 308 -4.33 -13.16 2.23
N GLN A 309 -5.51 -13.02 1.64
CA GLN A 309 -6.01 -13.88 0.56
C GLN A 309 -5.89 -13.13 -0.77
N TYR A 310 -5.60 -13.88 -1.83
CA TYR A 310 -5.38 -13.36 -3.18
C TYR A 310 -5.97 -14.30 -4.23
N ASP A 311 -6.41 -13.70 -5.33
CA ASP A 311 -6.76 -14.39 -6.57
C ASP A 311 -5.55 -14.37 -7.50
N TYR A 312 -5.29 -15.48 -8.21
CA TYR A 312 -4.12 -15.58 -9.08
C TYR A 312 -4.07 -14.47 -10.13
N PHE A 313 -5.19 -14.12 -10.76
CA PHE A 313 -5.24 -13.08 -11.80
C PHE A 313 -4.94 -11.66 -11.27
N GLU A 314 -5.11 -11.42 -9.97
CA GLU A 314 -4.79 -10.15 -9.32
C GLU A 314 -3.36 -10.11 -8.78
N ALA A 315 -2.83 -11.26 -8.34
CA ALA A 315 -1.51 -11.38 -7.76
C ALA A 315 -0.66 -12.52 -8.38
N PRO A 316 -0.42 -12.51 -9.71
CA PRO A 316 0.14 -13.64 -10.44
C PRO A 316 1.66 -13.82 -10.25
N SER A 317 2.29 -13.06 -9.36
CA SER A 317 3.70 -13.24 -9.02
C SER A 317 4.04 -12.63 -7.65
N LEU A 318 5.18 -13.05 -7.11
CA LEU A 318 5.68 -12.66 -5.79
C LEU A 318 5.71 -11.13 -5.51
N PRO A 319 5.98 -10.21 -6.46
CA PRO A 319 5.96 -8.77 -6.21
C PRO A 319 4.59 -8.22 -5.75
N TYR A 320 3.49 -8.86 -6.16
CA TYR A 320 2.12 -8.45 -5.83
C TYR A 320 1.74 -8.75 -4.37
N VAL A 321 2.36 -9.77 -3.78
CA VAL A 321 2.05 -10.22 -2.41
C VAL A 321 3.10 -9.85 -1.37
N ASN A 322 4.22 -9.25 -1.77
CA ASN A 322 5.37 -9.00 -0.88
C ASN A 322 5.26 -7.69 -0.08
N VAL A 323 4.64 -7.75 1.10
CA VAL A 323 4.52 -6.62 2.05
C VAL A 323 5.85 -6.13 2.64
N PHE A 324 6.91 -6.94 2.59
CA PHE A 324 8.26 -6.52 3.04
C PHE A 324 9.01 -5.71 1.98
N ARG A 325 8.50 -5.67 0.74
CA ARG A 325 9.00 -4.74 -0.26
C ARG A 325 8.83 -3.33 0.28
N ASN A 326 9.82 -2.46 0.04
CA ASN A 326 9.80 -1.06 0.48
C ASN A 326 9.80 -0.85 2.03
N ASN A 327 9.64 -1.91 2.83
CA ASN A 327 9.78 -1.87 4.28
C ASN A 327 11.27 -1.81 4.65
N GLY A 328 11.81 -0.61 4.87
CA GLY A 328 13.25 -0.42 5.13
C GLY A 328 13.80 -1.15 6.36
N ASN A 329 12.93 -1.69 7.23
CA ASN A 329 13.30 -2.48 8.40
C ASN A 329 13.49 -3.99 8.08
N TYR A 330 12.94 -4.49 6.98
CA TYR A 330 12.98 -5.91 6.63
C TYR A 330 13.39 -6.15 5.17
N THR A 331 13.79 -7.36 4.85
CA THR A 331 14.00 -7.78 3.46
C THR A 331 13.55 -9.22 3.31
N ALA A 332 12.62 -9.47 2.37
CA ALA A 332 12.19 -10.82 2.01
C ALA A 332 13.42 -11.67 1.65
N ASN A 333 13.44 -12.93 2.10
CA ASN A 333 14.62 -13.79 1.98
C ASN A 333 14.27 -15.24 1.59
N GLU A 334 13.14 -15.76 2.07
CA GLU A 334 12.65 -17.09 1.70
C GLU A 334 11.16 -17.07 1.38
N VAL A 335 10.74 -17.98 0.50
CA VAL A 335 9.33 -18.27 0.19
C VAL A 335 9.07 -19.73 0.55
N TRP A 336 8.08 -19.95 1.41
CA TRP A 336 7.73 -21.26 1.96
C TRP A 336 6.35 -21.65 1.44
N VAL A 337 6.24 -22.73 0.68
CA VAL A 337 4.95 -23.28 0.19
C VAL A 337 4.55 -24.47 1.06
N LEU A 338 3.33 -24.46 1.60
CA LEU A 338 2.85 -25.51 2.50
C LEU A 338 2.71 -26.85 1.75
N LYS A 339 3.18 -27.94 2.36
CA LYS A 339 3.00 -29.29 1.79
C LYS A 339 1.64 -29.88 2.19
N ASP A 340 1.11 -30.76 1.35
CA ASP A 340 -0.15 -31.49 1.57
C ASP A 340 -0.28 -32.06 2.99
N GLY A 341 -1.45 -31.82 3.60
CA GLY A 341 -1.80 -32.34 4.92
C GLY A 341 -0.96 -31.79 6.07
N LYS A 342 -0.22 -30.69 5.87
CA LYS A 342 0.52 -29.99 6.92
C LYS A 342 -0.29 -28.84 7.52
N ASN A 343 0.14 -28.36 8.68
CA ASN A 343 -0.50 -27.23 9.34
C ASN A 343 0.14 -25.91 8.88
N ALA A 344 -0.67 -25.01 8.35
CA ALA A 344 -0.28 -23.64 7.99
C ALA A 344 0.32 -22.85 9.17
N SER A 345 0.05 -23.21 10.43
CA SER A 345 0.69 -22.59 11.60
C SER A 345 2.05 -23.20 11.98
N SER A 346 2.59 -24.17 11.21
CA SER A 346 3.86 -24.83 11.54
C SER A 346 5.05 -23.93 11.22
N THR A 347 5.95 -23.72 12.18
CA THR A 347 7.26 -23.06 11.98
C THR A 347 8.38 -24.04 11.61
N ASN A 348 8.10 -25.35 11.55
CA ASN A 348 9.07 -26.38 11.17
C ASN A 348 9.23 -26.45 9.65
N GLU A 349 10.37 -25.97 9.15
CA GLU A 349 10.77 -25.94 7.73
C GLU A 349 10.47 -27.24 6.94
N LYS A 350 10.52 -28.42 7.58
CA LYS A 350 10.24 -29.71 6.93
C LYS A 350 8.79 -29.86 6.43
N ASP A 351 7.86 -29.11 7.01
CA ASP A 351 6.45 -29.08 6.62
C ASP A 351 6.20 -28.20 5.39
N TRP A 352 7.24 -27.52 4.88
CA TRP A 352 7.17 -26.57 3.75
C TRP A 352 8.16 -26.94 2.65
N THR A 353 7.85 -26.61 1.41
CA THR A 353 8.82 -26.51 0.31
C THR A 353 9.40 -25.11 0.34
N VAL A 354 10.71 -24.98 0.50
CA VAL A 354 11.35 -23.70 0.83
C VAL A 354 12.33 -23.27 -0.26
N TYR A 355 12.06 -22.10 -0.82
CA TYR A 355 12.88 -21.38 -1.79
C TYR A 355 13.66 -20.30 -1.03
N LYS A 356 15.00 -20.30 -1.14
CA LYS A 356 15.90 -19.48 -0.29
C LYS A 356 16.75 -18.52 -1.09
N ASN A 357 17.19 -17.45 -0.42
CA ASN A 357 17.96 -16.34 -1.00
C ASN A 357 17.18 -15.61 -2.10
N ILE A 358 15.86 -15.45 -1.93
CA ILE A 358 15.02 -14.67 -2.84
C ILE A 358 15.28 -13.19 -2.56
N VAL A 359 16.40 -12.68 -3.08
CA VAL A 359 16.85 -11.29 -2.84
C VAL A 359 16.12 -10.29 -3.73
N VAL A 360 15.59 -10.76 -4.85
CA VAL A 360 14.75 -10.00 -5.79
C VAL A 360 13.47 -10.80 -6.04
N ALA A 361 12.33 -10.13 -6.06
CA ALA A 361 11.01 -10.77 -6.17
C ALA A 361 10.70 -11.38 -7.55
N THR A 362 11.69 -11.51 -8.43
CA THR A 362 11.55 -11.98 -9.82
C THR A 362 12.46 -13.17 -10.16
N GLU A 363 13.22 -13.69 -9.19
CA GLU A 363 13.95 -14.96 -9.33
C GLU A 363 13.04 -16.19 -9.19
N LEU A 364 11.75 -15.98 -8.87
CA LEU A 364 10.76 -17.00 -8.53
C LEU A 364 9.44 -16.66 -9.21
N HIS A 365 8.96 -17.56 -10.06
CA HIS A 365 7.75 -17.40 -10.87
C HIS A 365 6.58 -18.10 -10.17
N PHE A 366 5.38 -17.55 -10.27
CA PHE A 366 4.17 -18.32 -9.99
C PHE A 366 3.59 -18.83 -11.32
N THR A 367 2.87 -19.94 -11.29
CA THR A 367 2.05 -20.40 -12.41
C THR A 367 0.77 -21.04 -11.90
N ASN A 368 -0.35 -20.83 -12.59
CA ASN A 368 -1.59 -21.58 -12.44
C ASN A 368 -1.70 -22.74 -13.47
N ASN A 369 -0.70 -22.93 -14.34
CA ASN A 369 -0.67 -24.04 -15.31
C ASN A 369 0.00 -25.30 -14.69
N PRO A 370 -0.70 -26.45 -14.58
CA PRO A 370 -0.11 -27.70 -14.09
C PRO A 370 1.07 -28.24 -14.92
N ASP A 371 1.16 -27.94 -16.21
CA ASP A 371 2.27 -28.41 -17.06
C ASP A 371 3.57 -27.66 -16.78
N LYS A 372 3.49 -26.35 -16.48
CA LYS A 372 4.62 -25.50 -16.05
C LYS A 372 4.99 -25.68 -14.57
N ALA A 373 4.24 -26.48 -13.80
CA ALA A 373 4.46 -26.71 -12.37
C ALA A 373 5.85 -27.29 -12.00
N ASN A 374 6.56 -27.87 -12.98
CA ASN A 374 7.90 -28.46 -12.78
C ASN A 374 9.05 -27.59 -13.32
N ASP A 375 8.75 -26.38 -13.82
CA ASP A 375 9.76 -25.51 -14.40
C ASP A 375 10.74 -24.95 -13.33
N PRO A 376 11.98 -24.62 -13.74
CA PRO A 376 12.97 -24.07 -12.82
C PRO A 376 12.48 -22.80 -12.14
N ASN A 377 12.62 -22.74 -10.82
CA ASN A 377 12.21 -21.60 -9.99
C ASN A 377 10.70 -21.24 -10.10
N THR A 378 9.85 -22.22 -10.40
CA THR A 378 8.39 -22.01 -10.44
C THR A 378 7.72 -22.52 -9.17
N ILE A 379 6.68 -21.82 -8.73
CA ILE A 379 5.68 -22.25 -7.75
C ILE A 379 4.37 -22.46 -8.51
N TYR A 380 3.85 -23.67 -8.48
CA TYR A 380 2.48 -23.95 -8.92
C TYR A 380 1.52 -23.47 -7.84
N ILE A 381 0.56 -22.63 -8.23
CA ILE A 381 -0.52 -22.12 -7.39
C ILE A 381 -1.76 -22.96 -7.69
N GLU A 382 -2.15 -23.79 -6.73
CA GLU A 382 -3.44 -24.47 -6.71
C GLU A 382 -4.39 -23.76 -5.74
N ASP A 383 -5.69 -24.03 -5.84
CA ASP A 383 -6.65 -23.47 -4.90
C ASP A 383 -6.41 -23.98 -3.46
N GLY A 384 -6.50 -23.07 -2.49
CA GLY A 384 -6.11 -23.33 -1.10
C GLY A 384 -4.60 -23.38 -0.86
N THR A 385 -3.75 -23.03 -1.85
CA THR A 385 -2.29 -22.91 -1.64
C THR A 385 -1.99 -21.93 -0.51
N VAL A 386 -1.10 -22.33 0.40
CA VAL A 386 -0.60 -21.45 1.46
C VAL A 386 0.89 -21.18 1.24
N ILE A 387 1.20 -19.91 0.96
CA ILE A 387 2.55 -19.38 0.91
C ILE A 387 2.84 -18.67 2.24
N ARG A 388 4.08 -18.74 2.70
CA ARG A 388 4.63 -17.85 3.72
C ARG A 388 5.86 -17.13 3.16
N LEU A 389 5.85 -15.81 3.22
CA LEU A 389 7.03 -14.99 2.99
C LEU A 389 7.79 -14.89 4.30
N VAL A 390 9.09 -15.17 4.26
CA VAL A 390 9.99 -15.06 5.40
C VAL A 390 11.04 -13.99 5.11
N ALA A 391 10.98 -12.90 5.85
CA ALA A 391 11.96 -11.83 5.81
C ALA A 391 13.07 -12.00 6.87
N ASN A 392 14.18 -11.31 6.66
CA ASN A 392 15.20 -11.05 7.68
C ASN A 392 15.15 -9.57 8.10
N GLN A 393 15.54 -9.28 9.33
CA GLN A 393 15.76 -7.91 9.80
C GLN A 393 16.90 -7.24 9.03
N THR A 394 16.77 -5.94 8.79
CA THR A 394 17.88 -5.07 8.36
C THR A 394 18.47 -4.32 9.55
N ALA A 395 19.79 -4.13 9.55
CA ALA A 395 20.51 -3.35 10.56
C ALA A 395 20.69 -1.90 10.11
N ASN A 396 20.46 -0.93 10.99
CA ASN A 396 20.81 0.48 10.76
C ASN A 396 20.99 1.22 12.10
N ASN A 397 21.40 2.49 12.05
CA ASN A 397 21.35 3.38 13.21
C ASN A 397 20.13 4.30 13.08
N TYR A 398 19.51 4.63 14.21
CA TYR A 398 18.43 5.61 14.32
C TYR A 398 18.84 6.71 15.29
N SER A 399 18.44 7.95 15.02
CA SER A 399 18.72 9.11 15.88
C SER A 399 17.40 9.81 16.19
N ASN A 400 17.11 10.04 17.46
CA ASN A 400 15.90 10.71 17.92
C ASN A 400 16.24 11.97 18.72
N GLU A 401 15.52 13.07 18.51
CA GLU A 401 15.73 14.29 19.28
C GLU A 401 15.36 14.08 20.75
N ALA A 402 16.14 14.66 21.65
CA ALA A 402 15.93 14.64 23.09
C ALA A 402 16.24 16.00 23.70
N ILE A 403 15.62 16.29 24.85
CA ILE A 403 15.94 17.46 25.66
C ILE A 403 16.51 16.95 26.99
N PHE A 404 17.72 17.40 27.30
CA PHE A 404 18.36 17.12 28.58
C PHE A 404 18.21 18.31 29.53
N TYR A 405 18.23 18.02 30.82
CA TYR A 405 18.12 18.98 31.91
C TYR A 405 19.23 18.71 32.91
N ASP A 406 19.79 19.75 33.48
CA ASP A 406 20.75 19.69 34.59
C ASP A 406 20.11 20.38 35.79
N PHE A 407 20.31 19.79 36.98
CA PHE A 407 19.59 20.14 38.20
C PHE A 407 20.54 20.41 39.38
N ASP A 408 21.15 21.60 39.40
CA ASP A 408 21.91 22.10 40.55
C ASP A 408 21.06 22.11 41.85
N ILE A 409 21.56 21.50 42.93
CA ILE A 409 20.98 21.59 44.29
C ILE A 409 21.62 22.69 45.15
N THR A 410 22.53 23.48 44.58
CA THR A 410 23.12 24.67 45.21
C THR A 410 23.00 25.91 44.32
N ASP A 411 23.12 27.10 44.92
CA ASP A 411 23.18 28.37 44.17
C ASP A 411 24.63 28.89 43.98
N ASP A 412 25.61 28.25 44.63
CA ASP A 412 27.00 28.72 44.78
C ASP A 412 28.08 27.63 44.60
N GLY A 413 27.67 26.44 44.14
CA GLY A 413 28.50 25.24 43.97
C GLY A 413 28.82 24.52 45.29
N LYS A 414 28.05 24.77 46.36
CA LYS A 414 28.39 24.26 47.70
C LYS A 414 27.25 24.16 48.71
N THR A 415 26.34 25.11 48.77
CA THR A 415 25.36 25.25 49.85
C THR A 415 24.05 24.58 49.43
N THR A 416 23.78 23.38 49.94
CA THR A 416 22.54 22.62 49.65
C THR A 416 21.40 23.00 50.59
N TRP A 417 21.71 23.51 51.78
CA TRP A 417 20.73 24.03 52.74
C TRP A 417 21.35 25.08 53.68
N ASP A 418 20.63 26.17 53.95
CA ASP A 418 20.93 27.12 55.02
C ASP A 418 19.72 27.49 55.91
N GLY A 419 19.97 27.98 57.13
CA GLY A 419 18.92 28.30 58.11
C GLY A 419 18.14 29.60 57.87
N THR A 420 18.43 30.32 56.78
CA THR A 420 17.78 31.57 56.34
C THR A 420 16.84 31.31 55.16
N ASN A 421 17.29 30.52 54.19
CA ASN A 421 16.64 30.29 52.91
C ASN A 421 16.01 28.89 52.81
N GLY A 422 16.49 27.92 53.60
CA GLY A 422 16.14 26.52 53.47
C GLY A 422 17.02 25.83 52.43
N SER A 423 16.43 24.91 51.67
CA SER A 423 17.09 24.21 50.57
C SER A 423 17.35 25.15 49.37
N HIS A 424 18.41 24.88 48.60
CA HIS A 424 18.86 25.73 47.47
C HIS A 424 18.66 25.07 46.10
N GLY A 425 19.02 25.77 45.01
CA GLY A 425 18.99 25.24 43.65
C GLY A 425 17.58 24.81 43.22
N ILE A 426 17.46 23.63 42.61
CA ILE A 426 16.20 23.00 42.21
C ILE A 426 15.26 22.74 43.40
N ASN A 427 15.83 22.56 44.60
CA ASN A 427 15.09 22.38 45.84
C ASN A 427 14.65 23.69 46.51
N SER A 428 14.95 24.85 45.92
CA SER A 428 14.52 26.16 46.43
C SER A 428 13.02 26.19 46.70
N ALA A 429 12.62 26.74 47.85
CA ALA A 429 11.21 26.83 48.25
C ALA A 429 10.31 27.55 47.22
N SER A 430 10.89 28.41 46.36
CA SER A 430 10.20 29.10 45.26
C SER A 430 9.83 28.22 44.07
N ASN A 431 10.44 27.04 43.90
CA ASN A 431 10.15 26.12 42.81
C ASN A 431 8.89 25.28 43.08
N TYR A 432 8.46 25.23 44.34
CA TYR A 432 7.29 24.51 44.82
C TYR A 432 6.07 25.44 44.94
N SER A 433 4.87 24.90 44.77
CA SER A 433 3.63 25.69 44.81
C SER A 433 2.50 25.06 45.63
N GLY A 434 2.61 23.77 45.94
CA GLY A 434 1.67 23.05 46.79
C GLY A 434 2.03 23.06 48.27
N SER A 435 1.28 22.26 49.02
CA SER A 435 1.57 21.89 50.42
C SER A 435 1.70 20.37 50.58
N GLY A 436 2.01 19.68 49.48
CA GLY A 436 2.23 18.23 49.44
C GLY A 436 3.61 17.84 49.94
N ALA A 437 3.90 16.55 49.90
CA ALA A 437 5.24 16.03 50.11
C ALA A 437 6.13 16.46 48.95
N LYS A 438 7.31 17.01 49.25
CA LYS A 438 8.19 17.57 48.22
C LYS A 438 8.91 16.47 47.46
N LEU A 439 8.76 16.44 46.14
CA LEU A 439 9.63 15.64 45.27
C LEU A 439 10.91 16.46 45.04
N ALA A 440 12.07 15.93 45.42
CA ALA A 440 13.31 16.69 45.55
C ALA A 440 14.52 15.93 45.02
N PHE A 441 15.55 16.70 44.65
CA PHE A 441 16.85 16.21 44.22
C PHE A 441 17.82 16.09 45.39
N GLY A 442 18.72 15.12 45.33
CA GLY A 442 19.65 14.78 46.41
C GLY A 442 18.98 13.97 47.52
N ASN A 443 19.49 12.75 47.70
CA ASN A 443 19.08 11.81 48.75
C ASN A 443 19.53 12.29 50.15
N VAL A 444 19.23 11.54 51.22
CA VAL A 444 19.55 11.90 52.64
C VAL A 444 21.04 12.15 52.92
N ASN A 445 21.92 11.82 51.99
CA ASN A 445 23.38 11.98 52.03
C ASN A 445 23.88 13.30 51.40
N THR A 446 23.00 14.18 50.92
CA THR A 446 23.32 15.49 50.31
C THR A 446 22.96 16.70 51.20
N GLY A 447 22.38 16.46 52.38
CA GLY A 447 22.08 17.51 53.37
C GLY A 447 20.95 18.49 52.98
N THR A 448 20.25 18.29 51.86
CA THR A 448 19.20 19.19 51.32
C THR A 448 18.02 19.46 52.27
N GLY A 449 17.82 18.59 53.27
CA GLY A 449 16.72 18.66 54.23
C GLY A 449 15.41 18.03 53.78
N LEU A 450 15.30 17.61 52.50
CA LEU A 450 14.07 17.04 51.91
C LEU A 450 14.12 15.50 51.73
N GLY A 451 15.23 14.84 52.04
CA GLY A 451 15.39 13.38 51.88
C GLY A 451 14.45 12.50 52.74
N ASN A 452 13.69 13.07 53.67
CA ASN A 452 12.74 12.33 54.53
C ASN A 452 11.26 12.68 54.28
N GLU A 453 10.95 13.34 53.17
CA GLU A 453 9.58 13.58 52.74
C GLU A 453 8.81 12.26 52.51
N THR A 454 7.54 12.24 52.91
CA THR A 454 6.68 11.04 52.82
C THR A 454 5.33 11.34 52.19
N TRP A 455 4.93 10.55 51.20
CA TRP A 455 3.63 10.60 50.54
C TRP A 455 2.92 9.25 50.68
N ASN A 456 1.72 9.24 51.27
CA ASN A 456 0.94 8.03 51.53
C ASN A 456 1.69 6.90 52.26
N GLY A 457 2.70 7.25 53.08
CA GLY A 457 3.56 6.30 53.81
C GLY A 457 4.81 5.83 53.06
N ASN A 458 4.98 6.23 51.79
CA ASN A 458 6.17 5.98 50.97
C ASN A 458 7.12 7.17 51.05
N THR A 459 8.42 6.95 50.86
CA THR A 459 9.45 8.01 50.84
C THR A 459 9.92 8.27 49.42
N LEU A 460 9.84 9.53 48.95
CA LEU A 460 10.00 9.87 47.53
C LEU A 460 11.46 10.18 47.15
N ASN A 461 12.23 10.72 48.09
CA ASN A 461 13.57 11.30 47.86
C ASN A 461 14.69 10.43 48.46
N LYS A 462 14.37 9.16 48.67
CA LYS A 462 15.28 8.10 49.12
C LYS A 462 14.60 6.76 48.87
N PHE A 463 15.40 5.71 48.94
CA PHE A 463 14.99 4.31 48.92
C PHE A 463 13.72 4.04 49.74
N ASN A 464 12.66 3.58 49.09
CA ASN A 464 11.32 3.49 49.65
C ASN A 464 11.18 2.37 50.69
N GLU A 465 11.01 2.76 51.96
CA GLU A 465 11.00 1.81 53.09
C GLU A 465 9.95 0.68 53.00
N PRO A 466 8.69 0.92 52.56
CA PRO A 466 7.71 -0.15 52.33
C PRO A 466 8.12 -1.15 51.25
N ASN A 467 8.90 -0.72 50.25
CA ASN A 467 9.41 -1.55 49.15
C ASN A 467 10.84 -2.08 49.42
N ARG A 468 11.33 -2.03 50.67
CA ARG A 468 12.72 -2.44 50.99
C ARG A 468 12.98 -3.94 50.91
N ASN A 469 12.00 -4.75 51.30
CA ASN A 469 12.18 -6.20 51.51
C ASN A 469 11.32 -7.06 50.58
N ASN A 470 10.75 -6.47 49.53
CA ASN A 470 10.03 -7.16 48.46
C ASN A 470 10.83 -7.04 47.14
N LYS A 471 10.29 -7.62 46.06
CA LYS A 471 10.94 -7.55 44.73
C LYS A 471 10.89 -6.16 44.07
N LEU A 472 10.33 -5.15 44.72
CA LEU A 472 10.20 -3.78 44.19
C LEU A 472 11.40 -2.88 44.56
N GLN A 473 12.38 -3.40 45.32
CA GLN A 473 13.73 -2.83 45.47
C GLN A 473 13.80 -1.32 45.78
N GLY A 474 12.85 -0.80 46.57
CA GLY A 474 12.85 0.60 47.01
C GLY A 474 12.28 1.62 46.02
N THR A 475 11.61 1.22 44.94
CA THR A 475 10.83 2.11 44.08
C THR A 475 9.66 2.78 44.82
N THR A 476 9.14 3.87 44.28
CA THR A 476 7.94 4.60 44.71
C THR A 476 7.01 4.82 43.53
N PHE A 477 6.00 3.95 43.40
CA PHE A 477 5.03 3.99 42.31
C PHE A 477 3.95 5.05 42.51
N GLY A 478 3.36 5.50 41.41
CA GLY A 478 2.21 6.41 41.39
C GLY A 478 2.54 7.86 41.75
N LEU A 479 3.80 8.29 41.58
CA LEU A 479 4.19 9.70 41.73
C LEU A 479 3.56 10.59 40.65
N VAL A 480 3.28 10.01 39.48
CA VAL A 480 2.60 10.62 38.34
C VAL A 480 1.31 9.84 38.02
N THR A 481 0.33 10.50 37.40
CA THR A 481 -0.97 9.89 37.08
C THR A 481 -1.36 9.96 35.60
N GLY A 482 -0.68 10.77 34.81
CA GLY A 482 -1.01 11.05 33.42
C GLY A 482 -0.24 12.26 32.88
N LEU A 483 -0.67 12.77 31.73
CA LEU A 483 -0.26 14.08 31.23
C LEU A 483 -1.41 15.10 31.33
N ASP A 484 -1.08 16.38 31.46
CA ASP A 484 -2.05 17.48 31.46
C ASP A 484 -2.54 17.83 30.03
N GLU A 485 -3.44 18.81 29.91
CA GLU A 485 -3.97 19.28 28.62
C GLU A 485 -2.90 19.85 27.65
N ASN A 486 -1.68 20.11 28.14
CA ASN A 486 -0.55 20.59 27.35
C ASN A 486 0.49 19.48 27.08
N GLY A 487 0.25 18.26 27.56
CA GLY A 487 1.18 17.13 27.43
C GLY A 487 2.34 17.14 28.44
N HIS A 488 2.26 17.90 29.53
CA HIS A 488 3.25 17.88 30.62
C HIS A 488 2.89 16.84 31.69
N ILE A 489 3.87 16.38 32.48
CA ILE A 489 3.62 15.45 33.60
C ILE A 489 2.56 15.99 34.57
N GLN A 490 1.53 15.19 34.83
CA GLN A 490 0.60 15.38 35.95
C GLN A 490 1.04 14.53 37.15
N TYR A 491 1.46 15.19 38.23
CA TYR A 491 1.80 14.55 39.51
C TYR A 491 0.55 14.14 40.29
N ALA A 492 0.70 13.12 41.14
CA ALA A 492 -0.38 12.62 41.99
C ALA A 492 -0.78 13.58 43.12
N ASP A 493 -2.04 13.50 43.56
CA ASP A 493 -2.57 14.31 44.65
C ASP A 493 -1.69 14.20 45.92
N GLY A 494 -1.15 15.34 46.35
CA GLY A 494 -0.29 15.44 47.52
C GLY A 494 1.21 15.25 47.25
N VAL A 495 1.63 15.09 45.99
CA VAL A 495 3.02 15.28 45.56
C VAL A 495 3.19 16.74 45.11
N ASP A 496 4.21 17.42 45.62
CA ASP A 496 4.56 18.81 45.28
C ASP A 496 5.96 18.79 44.64
N ALA A 497 6.01 18.78 43.31
CA ALA A 497 7.25 18.72 42.54
C ALA A 497 7.70 20.11 42.06
N PRO A 498 9.02 20.35 41.88
CA PRO A 498 9.50 21.51 41.14
C PRO A 498 9.12 21.36 39.66
N LYS A 499 9.34 22.43 38.88
CA LYS A 499 9.14 22.43 37.43
C LYS A 499 10.23 21.63 36.70
N MET A 500 10.20 20.32 36.82
CA MET A 500 11.04 19.39 36.04
C MET A 500 10.66 19.44 34.55
N PHE A 501 11.50 18.88 33.68
CA PHE A 501 11.17 18.60 32.28
C PHE A 501 10.59 19.78 31.47
N ASP A 502 9.43 19.61 30.84
CA ASP A 502 8.71 20.62 30.06
C ASP A 502 7.88 21.61 30.91
N GLY A 503 7.79 21.43 32.24
CA GLY A 503 7.04 22.30 33.17
C GLY A 503 7.52 23.76 33.30
N GLY A 504 8.47 24.20 32.48
CA GLY A 504 9.00 25.56 32.40
C GLY A 504 10.27 25.79 33.23
N THR A 505 10.53 27.05 33.59
CA THR A 505 11.75 27.45 34.31
C THR A 505 11.65 27.27 35.83
N ALA A 506 12.77 26.92 36.44
CA ALA A 506 12.98 26.79 37.89
C ALA A 506 14.37 27.36 38.28
N THR A 507 14.57 27.74 39.54
CA THR A 507 15.92 27.95 40.09
C THR A 507 16.68 26.64 40.05
N GLY A 508 17.98 26.66 39.76
CA GLY A 508 18.82 25.44 39.69
C GLY A 508 18.42 24.46 38.58
N LYS A 509 17.84 24.93 37.47
CA LYS A 509 17.53 24.12 36.30
C LYS A 509 18.14 24.72 35.04
N THR A 510 19.02 23.97 34.40
CA THR A 510 19.54 24.26 33.06
C THR A 510 18.85 23.36 32.03
N THR A 511 18.73 23.78 30.77
CA THR A 511 18.04 23.02 29.71
C THR A 511 18.88 23.00 28.44
N TYR A 512 19.08 21.80 27.91
CA TYR A 512 19.88 21.51 26.72
C TYR A 512 18.96 20.94 25.63
N SER A 513 18.69 21.75 24.60
CA SER A 513 17.83 21.39 23.47
C SER A 513 18.66 21.15 22.21
N GLY A 514 18.11 20.38 21.26
CA GLY A 514 18.81 20.01 20.01
C GLY A 514 19.81 18.87 20.18
N TRP A 515 19.79 18.19 21.33
CA TRP A 515 20.55 16.98 21.60
C TRP A 515 19.79 15.76 21.05
N SER A 516 20.46 14.61 20.95
CA SER A 516 19.82 13.40 20.45
C SER A 516 20.29 12.11 21.13
N LEU A 517 19.42 11.12 21.13
CA LEU A 517 19.72 9.73 21.45
C LEU A 517 20.00 8.96 20.16
N GLY A 518 21.06 8.16 20.16
CA GLY A 518 21.37 7.19 19.11
C GLY A 518 20.94 5.78 19.52
N PHE A 519 20.30 5.06 18.60
CA PHE A 519 19.82 3.71 18.77
C PHE A 519 20.39 2.77 17.70
N ASN A 520 20.80 1.58 18.11
CA ASN A 520 21.10 0.46 17.22
C ASN A 520 19.77 -0.18 16.81
N ARG A 521 19.41 -0.15 15.51
CA ARG A 521 18.17 -0.72 14.96
C ARG A 521 18.43 -2.08 14.32
N GLN A 522 17.64 -3.09 14.68
CA GLN A 522 17.52 -4.39 14.03
C GLN A 522 16.03 -4.66 13.73
N GLY A 523 15.62 -4.56 12.47
CA GLY A 523 14.19 -4.60 12.14
C GLY A 523 13.42 -3.46 12.82
N ASP A 524 12.29 -3.78 13.43
CA ASP A 524 11.50 -2.87 14.26
C ASP A 524 12.06 -2.70 15.69
N THR A 525 13.16 -3.37 16.06
CA THR A 525 13.76 -3.29 17.40
C THR A 525 14.88 -2.25 17.45
N TYR A 526 14.83 -1.36 18.44
CA TYR A 526 15.76 -0.24 18.64
C TYR A 526 16.31 -0.31 20.06
N THR A 527 17.64 -0.34 20.21
CA THR A 527 18.33 -0.39 21.52
C THR A 527 19.18 0.85 21.70
N LEU A 528 19.04 1.56 22.83
CA LEU A 528 19.82 2.79 23.10
C LEU A 528 21.32 2.48 23.11
N SER A 529 22.11 3.26 22.37
CA SER A 529 23.55 3.04 22.21
C SER A 529 24.41 4.29 22.44
N SER A 530 23.87 5.50 22.28
CA SER A 530 24.66 6.74 22.41
C SER A 530 23.83 8.00 22.70
N VAL A 531 24.53 9.07 23.10
CA VAL A 531 23.99 10.44 23.24
C VAL A 531 24.89 11.41 22.46
N ALA A 532 24.30 12.37 21.76
CA ALA A 532 25.00 13.43 21.05
C ALA A 532 24.49 14.84 21.42
N ASP A 533 25.40 15.81 21.38
CA ASP A 533 25.13 17.22 21.73
C ASP A 533 24.42 18.02 20.62
N ASP A 534 24.17 19.31 20.87
CA ASP A 534 23.57 20.27 19.92
C ASP A 534 24.41 20.56 18.65
N LYS A 535 25.59 19.95 18.53
CA LYS A 535 26.47 19.98 17.35
C LYS A 535 26.59 18.61 16.69
N SER A 536 25.76 17.64 17.11
CA SER A 536 25.81 16.23 16.71
C SER A 536 27.16 15.56 17.02
N ALA A 537 27.89 16.04 18.03
CA ALA A 537 29.09 15.38 18.52
C ALA A 537 28.70 14.31 19.55
N PRO A 538 29.19 13.07 19.46
CA PRO A 538 28.92 12.05 20.47
C PRO A 538 29.56 12.46 21.80
N VAL A 539 28.75 12.45 22.86
CA VAL A 539 29.19 12.73 24.24
C VAL A 539 29.23 11.46 25.10
N LEU A 540 28.49 10.41 24.71
CA LEU A 540 28.42 9.13 25.39
C LEU A 540 28.09 8.01 24.39
N ASP A 541 28.70 6.83 24.54
CA ASP A 541 28.50 5.67 23.67
C ASP A 541 28.59 4.30 24.39
N GLY A 542 28.19 3.24 23.70
CA GLY A 542 28.23 1.86 24.19
C GLY A 542 27.16 1.54 25.26
N LEU A 543 26.04 2.26 25.22
CA LEU A 543 24.94 2.18 26.20
C LEU A 543 24.11 0.89 26.12
N GLU A 544 24.25 0.14 25.03
CA GLU A 544 23.68 -1.19 24.85
C GLU A 544 24.40 -2.26 25.70
N GLN A 545 25.47 -1.88 26.41
CA GLN A 545 26.37 -2.78 27.14
C GLN A 545 26.42 -2.44 28.64
N PHE A 546 26.43 -3.48 29.47
CA PHE A 546 26.51 -3.39 30.93
C PHE A 546 27.90 -3.78 31.46
N ASN A 547 28.28 -3.20 32.59
CA ASN A 547 29.41 -3.66 33.42
C ASN A 547 29.03 -3.67 34.90
N ASN A 548 29.93 -4.21 35.72
CA ASN A 548 29.94 -3.96 37.16
C ASN A 548 30.85 -2.75 37.44
N PRO A 549 30.45 -1.78 38.30
CA PRO A 549 31.26 -0.60 38.59
C PRO A 549 32.40 -0.93 39.56
N VAL A 550 33.48 -0.12 39.54
CA VAL A 550 34.75 -0.44 40.23
C VAL A 550 35.34 0.75 41.02
N THR A 551 34.89 0.94 42.27
CA THR A 551 35.53 1.92 43.16
C THR A 551 36.91 1.45 43.64
N GLY A 552 37.97 2.06 43.11
CA GLY A 552 39.36 1.87 43.56
C GLY A 552 39.93 0.49 43.26
N THR A 553 39.75 -0.48 44.17
CA THR A 553 40.09 -1.91 43.94
C THR A 553 38.92 -2.85 44.22
N THR A 554 37.73 -2.31 44.50
CA THR A 554 36.52 -3.07 44.81
C THR A 554 35.65 -3.10 43.56
N VAL A 555 35.32 -4.30 43.09
CA VAL A 555 34.32 -4.50 42.03
C VAL A 555 32.98 -4.75 42.71
N TYR A 556 31.94 -4.02 42.33
CA TYR A 556 30.58 -4.23 42.81
C TYR A 556 29.84 -5.22 41.89
N ASP A 557 30.19 -6.50 42.02
CA ASP A 557 29.70 -7.64 41.21
C ASP A 557 28.19 -7.92 41.27
N HIS A 558 27.44 -7.16 42.08
CA HIS A 558 25.99 -7.23 42.22
C HIS A 558 25.26 -6.01 41.63
N ILE A 559 25.99 -4.99 41.17
CA ILE A 559 25.44 -3.81 40.48
C ILE A 559 25.70 -3.99 38.98
N TRP A 560 24.66 -3.83 38.16
CA TRP A 560 24.77 -3.77 36.70
C TRP A 560 24.40 -2.37 36.23
N THR A 561 25.29 -1.75 35.46
CA THR A 561 25.12 -0.39 34.96
C THR A 561 25.68 -0.26 33.56
N ASN A 562 25.15 0.67 32.77
CA ASN A 562 25.78 1.16 31.53
C ASN A 562 26.49 2.52 31.71
N ASN A 563 26.54 3.06 32.94
CA ASN A 563 27.16 4.34 33.33
C ASN A 563 26.62 5.52 32.49
N PHE A 564 25.32 5.77 32.59
CA PHE A 564 24.62 6.77 31.77
C PHE A 564 24.89 8.20 32.25
N TRP A 565 26.05 8.75 31.90
CA TRP A 565 26.48 10.10 32.33
C TRP A 565 26.56 11.11 31.16
N PRO A 566 25.44 11.51 30.55
CA PRO A 566 25.42 12.33 29.33
C PRO A 566 25.94 13.76 29.52
N LEU A 567 25.94 14.28 30.76
CA LEU A 567 26.26 15.68 31.07
C LEU A 567 27.63 15.89 31.77
N ASP A 568 28.48 14.86 31.87
CA ASP A 568 29.82 14.96 32.47
C ASP A 568 30.74 15.97 31.75
N LEU A 569 30.55 16.15 30.44
CA LEU A 569 31.27 17.15 29.65
C LEU A 569 30.65 18.56 29.73
N HIS A 570 29.51 18.70 30.42
CA HIS A 570 28.71 19.92 30.53
C HIS A 570 28.27 20.25 31.97
N PRO A 571 29.16 20.20 32.99
CA PRO A 571 28.79 20.44 34.37
C PRO A 571 28.31 21.89 34.61
N SER A 572 27.23 22.03 35.38
CA SER A 572 26.67 23.32 35.82
C SER A 572 27.32 23.83 37.13
N THR A 573 26.55 24.49 37.99
CA THR A 573 26.99 25.17 39.21
C THR A 573 27.56 24.22 40.25
N ASP A 574 26.95 23.05 40.43
CA ASP A 574 27.36 22.02 41.40
C ASP A 574 28.63 21.29 40.99
N GLY A 575 28.98 21.30 39.70
CA GLY A 575 30.16 20.64 39.15
C GLY A 575 30.04 19.12 39.05
N LEU A 576 31.18 18.46 38.84
CA LEU A 576 31.28 17.00 38.98
C LEU A 576 31.53 16.64 40.45
N THR A 577 30.87 15.58 40.94
CA THR A 577 30.95 15.14 42.34
C THR A 577 31.02 13.62 42.43
N GLY A 578 31.61 13.10 43.52
CA GLY A 578 31.66 11.66 43.79
C GLY A 578 32.99 10.94 43.56
N ASP A 579 34.06 11.59 43.08
CA ASP A 579 35.39 10.95 43.00
C ASP A 579 35.79 10.35 44.36
N TYR A 580 36.29 9.12 44.34
CA TYR A 580 36.57 8.34 45.55
C TYR A 580 37.53 9.06 46.53
N MET A 581 38.45 9.88 46.01
CA MET A 581 39.51 10.59 46.74
C MET A 581 39.19 12.08 47.02
N ASP A 582 38.44 12.76 46.15
CA ASP A 582 37.98 14.15 46.31
C ASP A 582 36.51 14.34 45.89
N ARG A 583 35.60 13.68 46.63
CA ARG A 583 34.15 13.60 46.40
C ARG A 583 33.40 14.93 46.19
N GLY A 584 34.03 16.09 46.45
CA GLY A 584 33.35 17.37 46.60
C GLY A 584 32.80 17.58 48.01
N LYS A 585 32.54 18.84 48.37
CA LYS A 585 32.12 19.29 49.72
C LYS A 585 30.87 20.13 49.63
N TYR A 586 29.88 19.83 50.47
CA TYR A 586 28.69 20.66 50.61
C TYR A 586 28.52 21.24 52.02
N VAL A 587 27.64 22.24 52.14
CA VAL A 587 27.11 22.77 53.40
C VAL A 587 25.60 22.55 53.40
N GLY A 588 25.12 21.66 54.26
CA GLY A 588 23.72 21.25 54.34
C GLY A 588 23.14 21.35 55.74
N SER A 589 21.93 20.82 55.90
CA SER A 589 21.19 20.75 57.18
C SER A 589 21.88 19.91 58.27
N ASP A 590 22.83 19.06 57.88
CA ASP A 590 23.73 18.25 58.70
C ASP A 590 25.16 18.82 58.79
N GLY A 591 25.38 20.04 58.31
CA GLY A 591 26.62 20.81 58.41
C GLY A 591 27.54 20.68 57.20
N ASN A 592 28.85 20.76 57.43
CA ASN A 592 29.86 20.62 56.38
C ASN A 592 30.20 19.15 56.17
N GLN A 593 29.89 18.59 54.99
CA GLN A 593 30.09 17.18 54.68
C GLN A 593 30.81 16.99 53.33
N LEU A 594 30.99 15.73 52.94
CA LEU A 594 31.38 15.29 51.61
C LEU A 594 30.18 14.63 50.93
N TYR A 595 30.08 14.74 49.61
CA TYR A 595 29.16 13.89 48.84
C TYR A 595 29.50 12.39 49.00
N PRO A 596 28.55 11.48 48.77
CA PRO A 596 28.86 10.05 48.62
C PRO A 596 29.86 9.84 47.46
N PRO A 597 30.71 8.79 47.50
CA PRO A 597 31.49 8.40 46.34
C PRO A 597 30.56 7.75 45.29
N SER A 598 30.83 7.97 44.00
CA SER A 598 30.15 7.29 42.90
C SER A 598 30.44 5.79 42.93
N ASP A 599 29.58 4.96 42.31
CA ASP A 599 29.74 3.50 42.37
C ASP A 599 31.01 3.01 41.65
N ASP A 600 31.42 3.68 40.58
CA ASP A 600 32.70 3.45 39.89
C ASP A 600 33.87 4.27 40.49
N GLY A 601 33.58 5.13 41.45
CA GLY A 601 34.53 5.99 42.15
C GLY A 601 35.06 7.19 41.36
N LEU A 602 34.45 7.55 40.22
CA LEU A 602 34.76 8.77 39.45
C LEU A 602 33.82 9.94 39.81
N ASP A 603 34.18 11.16 39.45
CA ASP A 603 33.31 12.33 39.62
C ASP A 603 32.39 12.54 38.40
N HIS A 604 31.08 12.67 38.65
CA HIS A 604 30.04 12.79 37.63
C HIS A 604 29.12 13.97 37.85
N ASN A 605 28.40 14.36 36.79
CA ASN A 605 27.22 15.21 36.88
C ASN A 605 26.03 14.35 37.31
N ASN A 606 25.81 14.25 38.63
CA ASN A 606 24.90 13.25 39.21
C ASN A 606 23.40 13.61 39.21
N LEU A 607 23.02 14.81 38.74
CA LEU A 607 21.66 15.34 38.91
C LEU A 607 21.15 15.93 37.60
N PHE A 608 20.47 15.11 36.82
CA PHE A 608 20.03 15.47 35.48
C PHE A 608 18.70 14.80 35.12
N GLY A 609 18.13 15.20 34.00
CA GLY A 609 16.96 14.55 33.44
C GLY A 609 16.96 14.58 31.91
N MET A 610 16.07 13.79 31.35
CA MET A 610 15.90 13.60 29.92
C MET A 610 14.41 13.48 29.61
N GLN A 611 13.96 14.15 28.55
CA GLN A 611 12.69 13.81 27.91
C GLN A 611 12.88 13.63 26.41
N TYR A 612 12.12 12.71 25.83
CA TYR A 612 12.00 12.55 24.38
C TYR A 612 10.64 11.91 24.02
N GLU A 613 10.28 12.01 22.75
CA GLU A 613 9.05 11.42 22.20
C GLU A 613 9.41 10.54 20.99
N ILE A 614 8.65 9.46 20.78
CA ILE A 614 8.73 8.61 19.59
C ILE A 614 7.32 8.42 19.03
N GLN A 615 7.18 8.65 17.73
CA GLN A 615 5.97 8.34 16.98
C GLN A 615 6.18 7.09 16.13
N PHE A 616 5.18 6.21 16.14
CA PHE A 616 5.13 5.01 15.32
C PHE A 616 3.73 4.84 14.73
N THR A 617 3.60 4.13 13.62
CA THR A 617 2.33 3.95 12.91
C THR A 617 2.04 2.48 12.69
N LEU A 618 0.85 2.04 13.12
CA LEU A 618 0.32 0.71 12.90
C LEU A 618 -0.60 0.70 11.68
N THR A 619 -0.53 -0.38 10.92
CA THR A 619 -1.53 -0.79 9.92
C THR A 619 -2.46 -1.84 10.54
N GLU A 620 -3.68 -1.99 10.03
CA GLU A 620 -4.67 -2.96 10.55
C GLU A 620 -4.12 -4.41 10.52
N ASP A 621 -3.29 -4.74 9.53
CA ASP A 621 -2.68 -6.06 9.37
C ASP A 621 -1.47 -6.30 10.29
N TYR A 622 -0.94 -5.31 11.02
CA TYR A 622 0.22 -5.53 11.89
C TYR A 622 -0.14 -6.33 13.16
N VAL A 623 0.48 -7.50 13.32
CA VAL A 623 0.24 -8.41 14.46
C VAL A 623 1.49 -8.72 15.29
N GLY A 624 2.66 -8.23 14.83
CA GLY A 624 3.98 -8.44 15.41
C GLY A 624 4.19 -7.91 16.84
N PRO A 625 5.41 -8.04 17.39
CA PRO A 625 5.70 -7.61 18.77
C PRO A 625 5.62 -6.09 18.90
N LEU A 626 4.89 -5.59 19.91
CA LEU A 626 4.97 -4.21 20.37
C LEU A 626 5.43 -4.22 21.82
N GLU A 627 6.72 -4.00 22.04
CA GLU A 627 7.39 -4.25 23.31
C GLU A 627 8.22 -3.05 23.75
N TYR A 628 8.31 -2.83 25.06
CA TYR A 628 9.26 -1.90 25.67
C TYR A 628 9.95 -2.56 26.88
N TYR A 629 11.27 -2.41 26.95
CA TYR A 629 12.11 -2.84 28.07
C TYR A 629 12.85 -1.63 28.61
N PHE A 630 12.82 -1.46 29.93
CA PHE A 630 13.63 -0.50 30.67
C PHE A 630 14.45 -1.21 31.75
N PHE A 631 15.64 -0.71 32.03
CA PHE A 631 16.40 -1.04 33.25
C PHE A 631 17.25 0.15 33.67
N GLY A 632 16.96 0.72 34.85
CA GLY A 632 17.62 1.93 35.33
C GLY A 632 17.21 2.37 36.74
N ASP A 633 17.90 3.39 37.24
CA ASP A 633 17.74 3.97 38.59
C ASP A 633 16.65 5.05 38.63
N ASP A 634 16.35 5.49 39.85
CA ASP A 634 15.55 6.68 40.18
C ASP A 634 14.16 6.82 39.51
N ASP A 635 13.95 7.80 38.62
CA ASP A 635 12.63 8.06 38.02
C ASP A 635 12.63 7.77 36.51
N MET A 636 11.70 6.92 36.05
CA MET A 636 11.35 6.66 34.67
C MET A 636 9.83 6.54 34.52
N TRP A 637 9.25 7.38 33.66
CA TRP A 637 7.84 7.36 33.30
C TRP A 637 7.65 7.34 31.79
N VAL A 638 6.84 6.41 31.30
CA VAL A 638 6.48 6.32 29.88
C VAL A 638 4.99 6.43 29.70
N PHE A 639 4.58 7.29 28.78
CA PHE A 639 3.18 7.52 28.42
C PHE A 639 2.94 7.12 26.97
N LEU A 640 2.01 6.20 26.74
CA LEU A 640 1.46 5.91 25.41
C LEU A 640 0.17 6.70 25.24
N ASP A 641 0.14 7.60 24.24
CA ASP A 641 -1.01 8.46 23.94
C ASP A 641 -1.57 9.20 25.19
N GLY A 642 -0.65 9.62 26.07
CA GLY A 642 -0.96 10.31 27.34
C GLY A 642 -1.32 9.40 28.52
N ARG A 643 -1.47 8.09 28.32
CA ARG A 643 -1.69 7.09 29.38
C ARG A 643 -0.37 6.54 29.88
N LEU A 644 -0.16 6.55 31.20
CA LEU A 644 1.01 5.93 31.84
C LEU A 644 1.04 4.41 31.57
N VAL A 645 2.16 3.91 31.05
CA VAL A 645 2.38 2.49 30.71
C VAL A 645 3.64 1.86 31.31
N CYS A 646 4.58 2.68 31.80
CA CYS A 646 5.75 2.27 32.59
C CYS A 646 5.89 3.26 33.76
N ASP A 647 6.13 2.77 34.98
CA ASP A 647 6.27 3.60 36.19
C ASP A 647 7.34 3.00 37.10
N ILE A 648 8.57 3.45 36.96
CA ILE A 648 9.68 3.17 37.87
C ILE A 648 10.04 4.51 38.53
N GLY A 649 9.33 4.89 39.60
CA GLY A 649 9.60 6.13 40.33
C GLY A 649 10.44 5.93 41.59
N GLY A 650 10.96 7.02 42.15
CA GLY A 650 11.59 7.07 43.46
C GLY A 650 13.09 7.41 43.42
N VAL A 651 13.81 6.96 44.44
CA VAL A 651 15.29 6.99 44.45
C VAL A 651 15.76 5.60 44.85
N HIS A 652 16.36 4.86 43.94
CA HIS A 652 16.68 3.44 44.13
C HIS A 652 17.80 2.96 43.22
N SER A 653 18.44 1.84 43.58
CA SER A 653 19.35 1.12 42.67
C SER A 653 18.61 0.62 41.44
N SER A 654 19.31 0.36 40.34
CA SER A 654 18.72 0.04 39.05
C SER A 654 17.67 -1.10 39.09
N VAL A 655 16.44 -0.79 38.67
CA VAL A 655 15.28 -1.68 38.51
C VAL A 655 14.79 -1.59 37.08
N GLY A 656 14.22 -2.67 36.54
CA GLY A 656 13.62 -2.63 35.20
C GLY A 656 12.14 -2.95 35.18
N GLU A 657 11.54 -2.65 34.03
CA GLU A 657 10.14 -2.96 33.69
C GLU A 657 10.07 -3.47 32.25
N TYR A 658 9.29 -4.51 32.01
CA TYR A 658 8.82 -4.90 30.69
C TYR A 658 7.36 -4.48 30.52
N VAL A 659 7.06 -3.91 29.36
CA VAL A 659 5.72 -3.47 28.95
C VAL A 659 5.36 -4.11 27.61
N ASN A 660 4.25 -4.84 27.58
CA ASN A 660 3.59 -5.27 26.35
C ASN A 660 2.62 -4.17 25.89
N LEU A 661 2.93 -3.47 24.81
CA LEU A 661 2.11 -2.32 24.36
C LEU A 661 0.75 -2.75 23.79
N TRP A 662 0.59 -4.03 23.40
CA TRP A 662 -0.72 -4.61 23.07
C TRP A 662 -1.68 -4.72 24.28
N ASP A 663 -1.21 -4.48 25.51
CA ASP A 663 -2.13 -4.27 26.64
C ASP A 663 -2.83 -2.92 26.61
N TYR A 664 -2.41 -2.00 25.74
CA TYR A 664 -2.94 -0.63 25.65
C TYR A 664 -3.45 -0.25 24.26
N ILE A 665 -3.14 -1.07 23.24
CA ILE A 665 -3.58 -0.92 21.84
C ILE A 665 -4.36 -2.18 21.45
N ALA A 666 -5.44 -2.05 20.67
CA ALA A 666 -6.16 -3.21 20.15
C ALA A 666 -5.43 -3.80 18.94
N LYS A 667 -5.19 -5.11 18.92
CA LYS A 667 -4.76 -5.78 17.67
C LYS A 667 -5.81 -5.55 16.57
N GLY A 668 -5.37 -5.16 15.39
CA GLY A 668 -6.24 -4.73 14.29
C GLY A 668 -6.58 -3.23 14.27
N SER A 669 -6.11 -2.40 15.21
CA SER A 669 -6.27 -0.94 15.08
C SER A 669 -5.12 -0.31 14.31
N GLU A 670 -5.41 0.29 13.15
CA GLU A 670 -4.52 1.22 12.47
C GLU A 670 -4.44 2.58 13.21
N GLY A 671 -3.33 3.29 13.04
CA GLY A 671 -3.17 4.65 13.57
C GLY A 671 -1.73 5.03 13.91
N THR A 672 -1.51 6.33 14.15
CA THR A 672 -0.26 6.84 14.70
C THR A 672 -0.37 6.98 16.21
N HIS A 673 0.62 6.42 16.91
CA HIS A 673 0.73 6.41 18.36
C HIS A 673 2.00 7.13 18.80
N THR A 674 1.97 7.75 19.98
CA THR A 674 3.12 8.45 20.57
C THR A 674 3.50 7.85 21.92
N LEU A 675 4.76 7.43 22.04
CA LEU A 675 5.39 7.19 23.34
C LEU A 675 6.15 8.45 23.77
N LYS A 676 5.83 8.96 24.95
CA LYS A 676 6.56 10.06 25.61
C LYS A 676 7.28 9.55 26.84
N PHE A 677 8.58 9.82 26.91
CA PHE A 677 9.48 9.29 27.92
C PHE A 677 10.03 10.43 28.77
N TYR A 678 10.06 10.22 30.08
CA TYR A 678 10.65 11.11 31.06
C TYR A 678 11.53 10.30 32.01
N TYR A 679 12.80 10.67 32.12
CA TYR A 679 13.80 10.01 32.96
C TYR A 679 14.57 11.05 33.79
N THR A 680 14.83 10.79 35.07
CA THR A 680 15.59 11.69 35.94
C THR A 680 16.49 10.92 36.90
N GLU A 681 17.75 11.33 36.95
CA GLU A 681 18.70 11.01 38.01
C GLU A 681 18.64 12.09 39.09
N ARG A 682 18.42 11.68 40.34
CA ARG A 682 18.32 12.62 41.47
C ARG A 682 18.81 12.10 42.82
N GLY A 683 19.34 10.89 42.88
CA GLY A 683 19.62 10.14 44.09
C GLY A 683 21.08 10.12 44.51
N LEU A 684 22.00 10.06 43.53
CA LEU A 684 23.38 9.57 43.69
C LEU A 684 23.40 8.09 44.16
N SER A 685 24.34 7.24 43.76
CA SER A 685 25.71 7.47 43.27
C SER A 685 26.09 6.66 42.02
N GLY A 686 25.12 5.99 41.40
CA GLY A 686 25.24 5.40 40.08
C GLY A 686 24.31 6.11 39.09
N SER A 687 24.40 5.75 37.81
CA SER A 687 23.41 6.08 36.79
C SER A 687 23.40 5.02 35.70
N THR A 688 22.22 4.56 35.35
CA THR A 688 21.93 3.43 34.50
C THR A 688 20.64 3.74 33.75
N CYS A 689 20.74 3.86 32.43
CA CYS A 689 19.57 4.06 31.58
C CYS A 689 19.70 3.11 30.40
N TYR A 690 19.24 1.88 30.57
CA TYR A 690 19.07 0.94 29.47
C TYR A 690 17.63 0.96 28.98
N MET A 691 17.45 0.99 27.67
CA MET A 691 16.13 0.89 27.05
C MET A 691 16.20 0.22 25.68
N GLN A 692 15.15 -0.55 25.39
CA GLN A 692 14.90 -1.18 24.11
C GLN A 692 13.41 -1.12 23.81
N PHE A 693 13.03 -0.79 22.57
CA PHE A 693 11.64 -0.88 22.10
C PHE A 693 11.55 -1.62 20.77
N THR A 694 10.45 -2.32 20.55
CA THR A 694 10.10 -2.92 19.26
C THR A 694 8.83 -2.25 18.75
N LEU A 695 8.96 -1.44 17.69
CA LEU A 695 7.91 -0.59 17.12
C LEU A 695 8.06 -0.51 15.58
N PRO A 696 7.01 -0.81 14.79
CA PRO A 696 7.06 -0.67 13.34
C PRO A 696 7.02 0.79 12.90
N SER A 697 7.55 1.05 11.70
CA SER A 697 7.35 2.34 11.00
C SER A 697 7.80 3.59 11.77
N VAL A 698 8.73 3.48 12.73
CA VAL A 698 9.35 4.64 13.39
C VAL A 698 10.08 5.47 12.33
N SER A 699 9.61 6.69 12.09
CA SER A 699 9.83 7.36 10.80
C SER A 699 11.27 7.86 10.59
N SER A 700 11.83 7.64 9.40
CA SER A 700 12.72 8.63 8.74
C SER A 700 12.95 8.45 7.23
N VAL A 701 12.36 7.45 6.54
CA VAL A 701 12.59 7.24 5.09
C VAL A 701 11.30 6.84 4.35
N PRO A 702 10.84 7.63 3.36
CA PRO A 702 9.85 7.18 2.37
C PRO A 702 10.49 6.14 1.43
N PRO A 703 9.79 5.07 1.04
CA PRO A 703 10.39 4.00 0.27
C PRO A 703 10.78 4.37 -1.17
N GLU A 704 11.90 3.81 -1.63
CA GLU A 704 12.32 3.86 -3.04
C GLU A 704 11.81 2.62 -3.80
N TYR A 705 11.01 2.83 -4.84
CA TYR A 705 10.45 1.76 -5.66
C TYR A 705 11.50 1.11 -6.56
N GLN A 706 11.73 -0.20 -6.40
CA GLN A 706 12.69 -0.98 -7.22
C GLN A 706 12.11 -1.63 -8.49
N ASN A 707 10.80 -1.49 -8.73
CA ASN A 707 10.16 -1.95 -9.97
C ASN A 707 9.32 -0.79 -10.51
N GLY A 708 9.23 -0.67 -11.84
CA GLY A 708 8.41 0.33 -12.50
C GLY A 708 6.97 -0.13 -12.70
N GLN A 709 6.08 0.84 -12.80
CA GLN A 709 4.72 0.66 -13.33
C GLN A 709 4.70 1.08 -14.80
N LEU A 710 3.94 0.38 -15.65
CA LEU A 710 3.56 0.84 -16.98
C LEU A 710 2.07 1.16 -17.00
N LYS A 711 1.75 2.43 -17.23
CA LYS A 711 0.38 2.90 -17.43
C LYS A 711 0.12 3.13 -18.91
N VAL A 712 -0.88 2.47 -19.50
CA VAL A 712 -1.32 2.76 -20.88
C VAL A 712 -2.66 3.47 -20.82
N GLN A 713 -2.75 4.65 -21.45
CA GLN A 713 -3.92 5.53 -21.38
C GLN A 713 -4.48 5.81 -22.77
N LYS A 714 -5.80 6.03 -22.85
CA LYS A 714 -6.47 6.42 -24.09
C LYS A 714 -7.05 7.82 -24.02
N GLN A 715 -6.70 8.65 -24.99
CA GLN A 715 -7.37 9.92 -25.26
C GLN A 715 -8.04 9.89 -26.64
N VAL A 716 -9.22 10.50 -26.73
CA VAL A 716 -9.93 10.72 -28.00
C VAL A 716 -10.11 12.22 -28.21
N VAL A 717 -9.84 12.68 -29.43
CA VAL A 717 -9.90 14.08 -29.84
C VAL A 717 -10.75 14.20 -31.10
N GLY A 718 -11.87 14.93 -31.01
CA GLY A 718 -12.84 15.08 -32.08
C GLY A 718 -14.24 14.68 -31.61
N THR A 719 -15.14 14.43 -32.57
CA THR A 719 -16.45 13.85 -32.29
C THR A 719 -16.37 12.35 -32.58
N ALA A 720 -16.44 11.54 -31.54
CA ALA A 720 -16.53 10.08 -31.58
C ALA A 720 -17.67 9.63 -30.66
N ASP A 721 -18.10 8.37 -30.76
CA ASP A 721 -19.00 7.77 -29.77
C ASP A 721 -18.23 7.67 -28.42
N PRO A 722 -18.78 8.14 -27.28
CA PRO A 722 -18.16 7.96 -25.97
C PRO A 722 -17.95 6.50 -25.59
N ASP A 723 -18.71 5.57 -26.17
CA ASP A 723 -18.60 4.13 -25.92
C ASP A 723 -17.65 3.38 -26.87
N THR A 724 -17.01 4.05 -27.84
CA THR A 724 -16.00 3.40 -28.70
C THR A 724 -14.85 2.85 -27.84
N GLU A 725 -14.66 1.54 -27.91
CA GLU A 725 -13.48 0.86 -27.38
C GLU A 725 -12.35 0.84 -28.41
N PHE A 726 -11.11 0.85 -27.93
CA PHE A 726 -9.92 0.67 -28.75
C PHE A 726 -9.11 -0.50 -28.19
N SER A 727 -8.80 -1.48 -29.05
CA SER A 727 -8.03 -2.67 -28.69
C SER A 727 -6.52 -2.42 -28.77
N PHE A 728 -5.78 -3.05 -27.85
CA PHE A 728 -4.33 -2.95 -27.75
C PHE A 728 -3.71 -4.32 -27.54
N ASN A 729 -2.66 -4.60 -28.30
CA ASN A 729 -1.78 -5.74 -28.10
C ASN A 729 -0.51 -5.24 -27.41
N ILE A 730 -0.08 -5.92 -26.35
CA ILE A 730 1.17 -5.65 -25.66
C ILE A 730 2.10 -6.86 -25.69
N SER A 731 3.38 -6.60 -25.86
CA SER A 731 4.45 -7.55 -25.56
C SER A 731 5.52 -6.87 -24.71
N ILE A 732 6.02 -7.58 -23.70
CA ILE A 732 7.14 -7.17 -22.85
C ILE A 732 8.23 -8.24 -22.88
N TRP A 733 9.47 -7.83 -22.68
CA TRP A 733 10.60 -8.74 -22.57
C TRP A 733 11.76 -8.11 -21.78
N SER A 734 12.63 -8.96 -21.24
CA SER A 734 13.86 -8.53 -20.55
C SER A 734 15.08 -9.17 -21.20
N ASP A 735 16.24 -8.50 -21.17
CA ASP A 735 17.50 -9.05 -21.73
C ASP A 735 17.89 -10.42 -21.11
N ASP A 736 17.46 -10.69 -19.88
CA ASP A 736 17.66 -11.95 -19.14
C ASP A 736 16.50 -12.95 -19.26
N HIS A 737 15.47 -12.63 -20.06
CA HIS A 737 14.25 -13.42 -20.30
C HIS A 737 13.33 -13.60 -19.08
N SER A 738 13.53 -12.82 -18.01
CA SER A 738 12.76 -12.95 -16.76
C SER A 738 11.31 -12.45 -16.84
N ALA A 739 11.00 -11.55 -17.79
CA ALA A 739 9.62 -11.10 -18.02
C ALA A 739 8.81 -12.10 -18.85
N GLU A 740 9.49 -12.86 -19.72
CA GLU A 740 8.88 -13.88 -20.58
C GLU A 740 8.64 -15.23 -19.87
N GLY A 741 9.08 -15.37 -18.62
CA GLY A 741 8.75 -16.51 -17.75
C GLY A 741 7.84 -16.16 -16.56
N SER A 742 7.28 -14.95 -16.53
CA SER A 742 6.44 -14.45 -15.44
C SER A 742 5.09 -13.96 -15.94
N ASP A 743 4.04 -14.21 -15.16
CA ASP A 743 2.73 -13.58 -15.37
C ASP A 743 2.66 -12.20 -14.68
N TYR A 744 1.99 -11.26 -15.34
CA TYR A 744 1.72 -9.91 -14.83
C TYR A 744 0.22 -9.59 -14.97
N SER A 745 -0.36 -8.96 -13.95
CA SER A 745 -1.76 -8.51 -14.00
C SER A 745 -1.88 -7.20 -14.80
N ILE A 746 -2.81 -7.17 -15.76
CA ILE A 746 -3.26 -5.98 -16.47
C ILE A 746 -4.57 -5.53 -15.84
N VAL A 747 -4.58 -4.41 -15.11
CA VAL A 747 -5.78 -3.92 -14.42
C VAL A 747 -6.35 -2.70 -15.14
N ARG A 748 -7.61 -2.77 -15.59
CA ARG A 748 -8.32 -1.71 -16.32
C ARG A 748 -9.09 -0.80 -15.36
N TYR A 749 -9.04 0.51 -15.63
CA TYR A 749 -9.68 1.54 -14.83
C TYR A 749 -10.49 2.52 -15.68
N GLY A 750 -11.64 2.92 -15.13
CA GLY A 750 -12.49 3.96 -15.66
C GLY A 750 -11.88 5.36 -15.51
N PRO A 751 -12.46 6.40 -16.15
CA PRO A 751 -11.91 7.76 -16.15
C PRO A 751 -11.83 8.44 -14.77
N LYS A 752 -12.42 7.86 -13.72
CA LYS A 752 -12.38 8.37 -12.34
C LYS A 752 -11.46 7.56 -11.42
N GLY A 753 -10.81 6.51 -11.93
CA GLY A 753 -9.97 5.61 -11.15
C GLY A 753 -10.72 4.46 -10.47
N ASP A 754 -12.00 4.27 -10.82
CA ASP A 754 -12.78 3.07 -10.57
C ASP A 754 -12.19 1.87 -11.33
N ARG A 755 -11.94 0.75 -10.64
CA ARG A 755 -11.46 -0.50 -11.26
C ARG A 755 -12.61 -1.17 -12.01
N ILE A 756 -12.35 -1.64 -13.23
CA ILE A 756 -13.33 -2.31 -14.11
C ILE A 756 -13.10 -3.82 -14.08
N GLU A 757 -11.92 -4.27 -14.52
CA GLU A 757 -11.60 -5.68 -14.72
C GLU A 757 -10.08 -5.90 -14.63
N SER A 758 -9.65 -7.16 -14.69
CA SER A 758 -8.25 -7.54 -14.82
C SER A 758 -8.06 -8.78 -15.70
N SER A 759 -7.03 -8.76 -16.53
CA SER A 759 -6.56 -9.89 -17.35
C SER A 759 -5.08 -10.18 -17.08
N LEU A 760 -4.57 -11.27 -17.65
CA LEU A 760 -3.16 -11.63 -17.55
C LEU A 760 -2.37 -11.22 -18.78
N LEU A 761 -1.11 -10.86 -18.52
CA LEU A 761 -0.03 -10.87 -19.48
C LEU A 761 0.82 -12.10 -19.16
N THR A 762 0.84 -13.09 -20.06
CA THR A 762 1.50 -14.39 -19.90
C THR A 762 2.58 -14.59 -20.96
N ASP A 763 3.71 -15.17 -20.56
CA ASP A 763 4.92 -15.35 -21.38
C ASP A 763 5.32 -14.07 -22.15
N GLY A 764 5.25 -12.92 -21.46
CA GLY A 764 5.57 -11.62 -22.04
C GLY A 764 4.52 -11.07 -23.03
N LYS A 765 3.30 -11.60 -23.12
CA LYS A 765 2.26 -11.14 -24.09
C LYS A 765 0.88 -11.02 -23.47
N GLY A 766 0.08 -10.06 -23.95
CA GLY A 766 -1.32 -9.92 -23.55
C GLY A 766 -2.07 -8.89 -24.39
N THR A 767 -3.37 -8.77 -24.16
CA THR A 767 -4.26 -7.81 -24.84
C THR A 767 -5.16 -7.09 -23.83
N PHE A 768 -5.62 -5.87 -24.19
CA PHE A 768 -6.56 -5.10 -23.38
C PHE A 768 -7.30 -4.06 -24.22
N LYS A 769 -8.35 -3.48 -23.65
CA LYS A 769 -9.19 -2.44 -24.26
C LYS A 769 -9.27 -1.19 -23.40
N LEU A 770 -9.48 -0.05 -24.06
CA LEU A 770 -9.70 1.25 -23.41
C LEU A 770 -10.76 2.04 -24.17
N LYS A 771 -11.77 2.57 -23.45
CA LYS A 771 -12.62 3.68 -23.93
C LYS A 771 -11.92 5.03 -23.74
N ALA A 772 -12.56 6.10 -24.20
CA ALA A 772 -12.03 7.45 -24.06
C ALA A 772 -11.79 7.85 -22.58
N ASN A 773 -10.54 8.17 -22.25
CA ASN A 773 -10.01 8.53 -20.93
C ASN A 773 -9.85 7.37 -19.92
N GLU A 774 -10.06 6.13 -20.35
CA GLU A 774 -9.69 4.94 -19.57
C GLU A 774 -8.17 4.71 -19.60
N TYR A 775 -7.70 3.85 -18.70
CA TYR A 775 -6.33 3.37 -18.70
C TYR A 775 -6.19 1.97 -18.11
N VAL A 776 -5.14 1.25 -18.51
CA VAL A 776 -4.65 0.07 -17.81
C VAL A 776 -3.40 0.41 -17.00
N ILE A 777 -3.19 -0.34 -15.93
CA ILE A 777 -1.95 -0.38 -15.17
C ILE A 777 -1.41 -1.80 -15.21
N ILE A 778 -0.12 -1.92 -15.55
CA ILE A 778 0.67 -3.14 -15.40
C ILE A 778 1.76 -2.79 -14.39
N ASP A 779 1.63 -3.36 -13.20
CA ASP A 779 2.52 -3.06 -12.08
C ASP A 779 3.71 -4.02 -12.00
N TYR A 780 4.71 -3.60 -11.23
CA TYR A 780 5.88 -4.41 -10.82
C TYR A 780 6.80 -4.93 -11.92
N LEU A 781 6.70 -4.39 -13.14
CA LEU A 781 7.66 -4.60 -14.22
C LEU A 781 9.08 -4.22 -13.77
N GLN A 782 10.06 -5.08 -14.06
CA GLN A 782 11.45 -4.80 -13.72
C GLN A 782 11.94 -3.54 -14.42
N HIS A 783 12.95 -2.87 -13.86
CA HIS A 783 13.59 -1.76 -14.55
C HIS A 783 14.43 -2.28 -15.71
N GLY A 784 14.27 -1.68 -16.89
CA GLY A 784 14.87 -2.18 -18.12
C GLY A 784 13.99 -3.17 -18.88
N THR A 785 12.82 -3.56 -18.37
CA THR A 785 11.83 -4.31 -19.15
C THR A 785 11.44 -3.49 -20.38
N HIS A 786 11.68 -4.07 -21.55
CA HIS A 786 11.26 -3.52 -22.82
C HIS A 786 9.77 -3.80 -23.03
N TYR A 787 9.10 -2.92 -23.77
CA TYR A 787 7.71 -3.13 -24.16
C TYR A 787 7.46 -2.64 -25.58
N THR A 788 6.57 -3.33 -26.28
CA THR A 788 5.91 -2.87 -27.51
C THR A 788 4.41 -2.91 -27.29
N ILE A 789 3.73 -1.81 -27.58
CA ILE A 789 2.27 -1.69 -27.52
C ILE A 789 1.80 -1.26 -28.91
N ALA A 790 0.84 -1.98 -29.46
CA ALA A 790 0.19 -1.67 -30.74
C ALA A 790 -1.32 -1.48 -30.51
N GLU A 791 -1.85 -0.37 -30.97
CA GLU A 791 -3.29 -0.17 -31.11
C GLU A 791 -3.76 -0.85 -32.40
N THR A 792 -4.64 -1.85 -32.27
CA THR A 792 -5.16 -2.66 -33.37
C THR A 792 -6.51 -2.12 -33.86
N ASN A 793 -6.93 -2.54 -35.06
CA ASN A 793 -8.26 -2.23 -35.62
C ASN A 793 -8.62 -0.72 -35.68
N VAL A 794 -7.64 0.13 -35.98
CA VAL A 794 -7.80 1.59 -36.03
C VAL A 794 -8.89 2.01 -37.05
N PRO A 795 -9.98 2.69 -36.62
CA PRO A 795 -11.07 3.05 -37.53
C PRO A 795 -10.67 4.01 -38.67
N TYR A 796 -11.34 3.88 -39.82
CA TYR A 796 -11.06 4.70 -40.99
C TYR A 796 -11.24 6.20 -40.71
N GLY A 797 -10.30 7.02 -41.19
CA GLY A 797 -10.30 8.48 -40.98
C GLY A 797 -9.76 8.95 -39.62
N VAL A 798 -9.48 8.03 -38.69
CA VAL A 798 -8.78 8.33 -37.42
C VAL A 798 -7.28 8.48 -37.66
N THR A 799 -6.64 9.39 -36.93
CA THR A 799 -5.18 9.51 -36.89
C THR A 799 -4.70 9.18 -35.47
N VAL A 800 -4.02 8.05 -35.32
CA VAL A 800 -3.39 7.63 -34.04
C VAL A 800 -2.08 8.36 -33.84
N SER A 801 -1.80 8.70 -32.58
CA SER A 801 -0.48 9.14 -32.14
C SER A 801 -0.22 8.66 -30.72
N ASN A 802 1.04 8.47 -30.34
CA ASN A 802 1.44 8.05 -29.01
C ASN A 802 2.48 9.00 -28.40
N THR A 803 2.48 9.11 -27.07
CA THR A 803 3.57 9.72 -26.29
C THR A 803 4.00 8.77 -25.17
N ILE A 804 5.31 8.67 -24.95
CA ILE A 804 5.89 8.07 -23.73
C ILE A 804 6.27 9.20 -22.79
N ASP A 805 5.88 9.13 -21.53
CA ASP A 805 6.28 10.00 -20.41
C ASP A 805 6.12 11.51 -20.69
N ASN A 806 5.05 11.89 -21.38
CA ASN A 806 4.79 13.26 -21.87
C ASN A 806 5.89 13.82 -22.81
N GLY A 807 6.62 12.93 -23.48
CA GLY A 807 7.59 13.26 -24.52
C GLY A 807 6.95 13.78 -25.82
N ASN A 808 7.75 13.83 -26.88
CA ASN A 808 7.27 14.28 -28.19
C ASN A 808 6.28 13.27 -28.79
N PRO A 809 5.12 13.70 -29.32
CA PRO A 809 4.15 12.80 -29.94
C PRO A 809 4.71 12.17 -31.22
N ASN A 810 4.62 10.86 -31.31
CA ASN A 810 4.89 10.07 -32.50
C ASN A 810 3.57 9.72 -33.21
N GLN A 811 3.50 9.87 -34.53
CA GLN A 811 2.30 9.52 -35.30
C GLN A 811 2.40 8.07 -35.77
N ALA A 812 2.14 7.15 -34.86
CA ALA A 812 2.13 5.71 -35.10
C ALA A 812 1.08 5.02 -34.22
N ALA A 813 0.51 3.92 -34.73
CA ALA A 813 -0.33 3.00 -33.95
C ALA A 813 0.49 2.03 -33.09
N GLU A 814 1.80 1.92 -33.33
CA GLU A 814 2.74 1.14 -32.52
C GLU A 814 3.71 2.06 -31.77
N VAL A 815 4.11 1.66 -30.57
CA VAL A 815 5.16 2.27 -29.78
C VAL A 815 6.01 1.22 -29.09
N THR A 816 7.33 1.41 -29.14
CA THR A 816 8.29 0.60 -28.37
C THR A 816 9.00 1.48 -27.35
N GLY A 817 9.12 1.00 -26.12
CA GLY A 817 9.71 1.71 -25.00
C GLY A 817 10.42 0.77 -24.04
N THR A 818 10.81 1.30 -22.88
CA THR A 818 11.53 0.55 -21.83
C THR A 818 11.25 1.19 -20.50
N THR A 819 10.97 0.41 -19.46
CA THR A 819 10.67 0.91 -18.12
C THR A 819 11.90 1.58 -17.49
N PRO A 820 11.84 2.88 -17.16
CA PRO A 820 12.98 3.60 -16.60
C PRO A 820 13.24 3.23 -15.13
N VAL A 821 14.51 3.28 -14.71
CA VAL A 821 14.91 3.08 -13.30
C VAL A 821 14.30 4.17 -12.41
N GLY A 822 13.65 3.77 -11.30
CA GLY A 822 13.10 4.66 -10.28
C GLY A 822 11.94 5.54 -10.73
N LYS A 823 11.24 5.21 -11.83
CA LYS A 823 10.08 5.96 -12.33
C LYS A 823 9.02 5.03 -12.95
N ASN A 824 7.76 5.42 -12.81
CA ASN A 824 6.67 4.84 -13.59
C ASN A 824 6.73 5.38 -15.03
N SER A 825 6.42 4.53 -16.01
CA SER A 825 6.25 4.95 -17.39
C SER A 825 4.76 5.12 -17.72
N THR A 826 4.42 6.12 -18.52
CA THR A 826 3.07 6.35 -19.02
C THR A 826 3.08 6.46 -20.53
N VAL A 827 2.32 5.61 -21.19
CA VAL A 827 2.11 5.61 -22.64
C VAL A 827 0.70 6.12 -22.92
N LEU A 828 0.58 7.27 -23.55
CA LEU A 828 -0.72 7.84 -23.92
C LEU A 828 -0.94 7.67 -25.43
N PHE A 829 -1.95 6.89 -25.79
CA PHE A 829 -2.47 6.80 -27.15
C PHE A 829 -3.58 7.83 -27.36
N THR A 830 -3.48 8.61 -28.43
CA THR A 830 -4.41 9.69 -28.79
C THR A 830 -4.99 9.46 -30.18
N ASN A 831 -6.30 9.21 -30.25
CA ASN A 831 -7.02 9.10 -31.52
C ASN A 831 -7.66 10.41 -31.91
N THR A 832 -7.20 10.99 -33.02
CA THR A 832 -7.76 12.21 -33.58
C THR A 832 -8.73 11.88 -34.71
N PHE A 833 -10.03 12.03 -34.45
CA PHE A 833 -11.09 11.90 -35.44
C PHE A 833 -11.13 13.16 -36.30
N ARG A 834 -10.93 13.01 -37.61
CA ARG A 834 -11.02 14.15 -38.53
C ARG A 834 -12.49 14.50 -38.78
N PRO A 835 -12.89 15.78 -38.72
CA PRO A 835 -14.24 16.16 -39.13
C PRO A 835 -14.42 15.86 -40.62
N MET A 836 -15.41 15.03 -40.97
CA MET A 836 -15.82 14.82 -42.35
C MET A 836 -16.12 16.18 -43.00
N MET A 837 -15.35 16.56 -44.02
CA MET A 837 -15.76 17.66 -44.88
C MET A 837 -16.94 17.17 -45.74
N PRO A 838 -18.06 17.89 -45.79
CA PRO A 838 -19.16 17.52 -46.69
C PRO A 838 -18.65 17.47 -48.12
N ALA A 839 -19.04 16.43 -48.86
CA ALA A 839 -18.55 16.15 -50.21
C ALA A 839 -18.71 17.37 -51.12
N THR A 840 -17.61 18.05 -51.45
CA THR A 840 -17.62 19.28 -52.27
C THR A 840 -17.67 18.98 -53.78
N GLY A 841 -18.53 18.04 -54.16
CA GLY A 841 -18.93 17.73 -55.53
C GLY A 841 -20.10 18.58 -56.03
N GLY A 842 -20.09 19.90 -55.76
CA GLY A 842 -21.20 20.81 -56.05
C GLY A 842 -20.87 21.90 -57.08
N THR A 843 -21.84 22.27 -57.92
CA THR A 843 -21.71 23.12 -59.12
C THR A 843 -21.35 24.61 -58.91
N GLY A 844 -20.84 24.99 -57.73
CA GLY A 844 -20.45 26.38 -57.42
C GLY A 844 -19.12 26.85 -58.05
N VAL A 845 -18.18 25.94 -58.30
CA VAL A 845 -16.81 26.29 -58.74
C VAL A 845 -16.81 26.99 -60.11
N TRP A 846 -17.64 26.54 -61.06
CA TRP A 846 -17.73 27.12 -62.41
C TRP A 846 -18.23 28.58 -62.42
N ALA A 847 -19.09 28.97 -61.48
CA ALA A 847 -19.55 30.36 -61.37
C ALA A 847 -18.41 31.30 -60.94
N LEU A 848 -17.52 30.83 -60.05
CA LEU A 848 -16.38 31.59 -59.57
C LEU A 848 -15.28 31.73 -60.64
N THR A 849 -14.99 30.69 -61.44
CA THR A 849 -14.03 30.78 -62.55
C THR A 849 -14.50 31.72 -63.67
N VAL A 850 -15.79 31.70 -64.02
CA VAL A 850 -16.35 32.63 -65.02
C VAL A 850 -16.41 34.07 -64.49
N GLY A 851 -16.76 34.26 -63.21
CA GLY A 851 -16.77 35.58 -62.56
C GLY A 851 -15.38 36.24 -62.48
N GLY A 852 -14.33 35.47 -62.15
CA GLY A 852 -12.95 35.97 -62.07
C GLY A 852 -12.41 36.47 -63.41
N LEU A 853 -12.77 35.81 -64.52
CA LEU A 853 -12.34 36.18 -65.87
C LEU A 853 -12.96 37.49 -66.37
N ALA A 854 -14.17 37.83 -65.91
CA ALA A 854 -14.83 39.10 -66.23
C ALA A 854 -14.17 40.31 -65.53
N LEU A 855 -13.69 40.16 -64.30
CA LEU A 855 -13.06 41.24 -63.53
C LEU A 855 -11.67 41.65 -64.08
N MET A 856 -10.90 40.69 -64.59
CA MET A 856 -9.56 40.93 -65.14
C MET A 856 -9.56 41.82 -66.40
N THR A 857 -10.61 41.77 -67.21
CA THR A 857 -10.68 42.57 -68.46
C THR A 857 -11.07 44.03 -68.23
N PHE A 858 -11.85 44.33 -67.19
CA PHE A 858 -12.30 45.70 -66.88
C PHE A 858 -11.15 46.59 -66.38
N ALA A 859 -10.19 46.03 -65.62
CA ALA A 859 -9.04 46.75 -65.09
C ALA A 859 -8.10 47.28 -66.18
N VAL A 860 -7.87 46.49 -67.25
CA VAL A 860 -6.99 46.86 -68.36
C VAL A 860 -7.56 48.02 -69.19
N VAL A 861 -8.88 48.02 -69.42
CA VAL A 861 -9.55 49.10 -70.17
C VAL A 861 -9.61 50.42 -69.37
N TYR A 862 -9.75 50.35 -68.04
CA TYR A 862 -9.76 51.55 -67.19
C TYR A 862 -8.37 52.16 -67.00
N GLY A 863 -7.32 51.34 -66.90
CA GLY A 863 -5.93 51.80 -66.73
C GLY A 863 -5.37 52.61 -67.90
N VAL A 864 -5.71 52.25 -69.14
CA VAL A 864 -5.24 52.95 -70.35
C VAL A 864 -5.92 54.32 -70.52
N ARG A 865 -7.14 54.50 -70.03
CA ARG A 865 -7.92 55.74 -70.23
C ARG A 865 -7.52 56.89 -69.30
N ARG A 866 -6.77 56.63 -68.22
CA ARG A 866 -6.40 57.63 -67.20
C ARG A 866 -5.03 58.31 -67.39
N ARG A 867 -4.24 57.92 -68.41
CA ARG A 867 -2.85 58.38 -68.59
C ARG A 867 -2.67 59.64 -69.46
N ASN A 868 -3.78 60.26 -69.93
CA ASN A 868 -3.76 61.38 -70.91
C ASN A 868 -4.31 62.74 -70.41
N GLN A 869 -4.44 62.95 -69.08
CA GLN A 869 -4.78 64.26 -68.48
C GLN A 869 -3.99 64.41 -67.16
N ALA A 870 -2.78 64.96 -67.12
CA ALA A 870 -2.33 66.34 -67.39
C ALA A 870 -2.44 67.30 -66.17
N THR A 871 -1.27 67.54 -65.55
CA THR A 871 -0.73 68.83 -65.08
C THR A 871 -1.28 69.59 -63.86
N ASN A 872 -0.30 69.99 -63.03
CA ASN A 872 -0.11 71.27 -62.29
C ASN A 872 -0.39 71.38 -60.76
N PRO A 873 0.37 72.26 -60.05
CA PRO A 873 0.80 72.00 -58.66
C PRO A 873 0.67 73.20 -57.68
N LEU A 874 1.33 73.08 -56.51
CA LEU A 874 1.87 74.12 -55.58
C LEU A 874 1.15 74.43 -54.25
N ARG A 875 2.00 74.47 -53.20
CA ARG A 875 1.91 75.19 -51.90
C ARG A 875 0.79 74.74 -50.93
N SER A 876 1.01 74.81 -49.61
CA SER A 876 2.11 75.42 -48.82
C SER A 876 2.75 74.43 -47.86
#